data_AF-A0A9P7RFF8-F1
#
_entry.id   AF-A0A9P7RFF8-F1
#
_cell.length_a   1.000
_cell.length_b   1.000
_cell.length_c   1.000
_cell.angle_alpha   90.00
_cell.angle_beta   90.00
_cell.angle_gamma   90.00
#
_symmetry.space_group_name_H-M   'P 1'
#
loop_
_entity.id
_entity.type
_entity.pdbx_description
1 polymer ?
#
loop_
_entity_poly.entity_id
_entity_poly.type
_entity_poly.pdbx_seq_one_letter_code
_entity_poly.pdbx_strand_id
1 'polypeptide(L)'
;MLKPQANSTRDVVSLDGIWNFALASSPDIEADAPWSKLIPPKLQVPVPASYNDIFADEKIRSHVGWVYYQRQVTVPRRWSPEDQRYFLRFDAATHRGRVYVNEKLVADHAGGYTPFQANITDIIKPGERFRLTVAVSNELSWETIPPGKIQTLANGKRKQNYQHDFFNYSGLARSVYLCSKPAVSISDITVVTDILESGAGKVQYKVETSQPVGDDKVKISVLDEEGLTVAQANGTKNELTINSAHLWQPGAAYLYQLRVEILSGSNKDELLDTYELFFGIRTISVKGNQFLINGKPFYFTGFGKHEDSPIRGKGFDPAYMIHDFHLMRWMGANSFRTAHYPYAEEVLDYADRHGIVVINETPAVGINLGIIAGVFGLKAPPTFAPDACNETTQAAHDQAIRELVARDKNHPSVVMWTVTNEPASAEPGAREYLEPLVSLTRELDPTRPVCFANMGFATFEKDLVTDLFDVICLNRYYGWYSQTGDLEEAEQVLEKDLLGWQDKYGKPMIMTEYGAEAVAGLHAVCDVPWSEEYQGKFLEMFHRVFDRVENVVGEHVWNFADFQTTSSITRVDGNKKGVFTRDRKPKGSVQVLKARWTAKQAKDVLPRHPASRPTSETIRTVQMKFIKIMNMARLPYPDVKGAPLNISKLLAHSPATVNHWSKIAGAHFKDLELSSKNRELVILLSTAKFRSTYEWTHHSTVSAKEGVTDAQREVIVQAGRQKGYFSAQGKLESLAELFTSKEKALLLFIEAVIDGPEVADELWTKAKTEFSDREVVEMITLQGFYYTFSRLTTVLNVELEPFAKPSKL
;
A
#
# COMPACT_ATOMS: atom_id res chain seq x y z
N MET A 1 4.15 -5.38 -22.87
CA MET A 1 4.13 -6.87 -22.88
C MET A 1 3.46 -7.34 -21.60
N LEU A 2 2.65 -8.39 -21.65
CA LEU A 2 1.97 -8.89 -20.45
C LEU A 2 2.94 -9.46 -19.41
N LYS A 3 2.57 -9.31 -18.13
CA LYS A 3 3.20 -9.98 -17.00
C LYS A 3 3.10 -11.51 -17.15
N PRO A 4 4.16 -12.29 -16.90
CA PRO A 4 4.07 -13.74 -17.02
C PRO A 4 3.19 -14.30 -15.90
N GLN A 5 2.38 -15.29 -16.24
CA GLN A 5 1.63 -16.08 -15.26
C GLN A 5 1.66 -17.55 -15.66
N ALA A 6 1.69 -18.42 -14.66
CA ALA A 6 1.56 -19.84 -14.87
C ALA A 6 0.08 -20.21 -14.96
N ASN A 7 -0.28 -21.00 -15.97
CA ASN A 7 -1.64 -21.49 -16.18
C ASN A 7 -1.59 -22.82 -16.96
N SER A 8 -2.71 -23.25 -17.56
CA SER A 8 -2.77 -24.52 -18.31
C SER A 8 -1.89 -24.54 -19.57
N THR A 9 -1.50 -23.39 -20.12
CA THR A 9 -0.74 -23.29 -21.39
C THR A 9 0.63 -22.62 -21.24
N ARG A 10 0.91 -22.00 -20.09
CA ARG A 10 2.13 -21.22 -19.83
C ARG A 10 2.79 -21.66 -18.54
N ASP A 11 4.13 -21.71 -18.55
CA ASP A 11 4.93 -21.99 -17.36
C ASP A 11 5.78 -20.78 -16.97
N VAL A 12 5.98 -20.59 -15.66
CA VAL A 12 6.86 -19.56 -15.09
C VAL A 12 7.76 -20.20 -14.06
N VAL A 13 9.06 -20.06 -14.24
CA VAL A 13 10.09 -20.56 -13.32
C VAL A 13 10.84 -19.36 -12.77
N SER A 14 10.76 -19.12 -11.46
CA SER A 14 11.54 -18.08 -10.81
C SER A 14 13.05 -18.41 -10.89
N LEU A 15 13.82 -17.40 -11.26
CA LEU A 15 15.29 -17.38 -11.21
C LEU A 15 15.78 -16.48 -10.08
N ASP A 16 14.95 -16.21 -9.09
CA ASP A 16 15.35 -15.54 -7.86
C ASP A 16 16.26 -16.45 -7.01
N GLY A 17 16.78 -15.89 -5.93
CA GLY A 17 17.75 -16.55 -5.05
C GLY A 17 19.14 -15.94 -5.17
N ILE A 18 20.16 -16.74 -4.90
CA ILE A 18 21.54 -16.26 -4.77
C ILE A 18 22.29 -16.42 -6.10
N TRP A 19 22.88 -15.33 -6.58
CA TRP A 19 23.66 -15.29 -7.81
C TRP A 19 25.13 -14.98 -7.49
N ASN A 20 26.06 -15.54 -8.26
CA ASN A 20 27.46 -15.13 -8.19
C ASN A 20 27.58 -13.69 -8.69
N PHE A 21 28.42 -12.89 -8.03
CA PHE A 21 28.50 -11.46 -8.24
C PHE A 21 29.94 -11.00 -8.47
N ALA A 22 30.12 -10.00 -9.34
CA ALA A 22 31.39 -9.31 -9.51
C ALA A 22 31.17 -7.85 -9.93
N LEU A 23 32.11 -6.98 -9.54
CA LEU A 23 32.22 -5.64 -10.12
C LEU A 23 33.04 -5.70 -11.40
N ALA A 24 32.76 -4.80 -12.34
CA ALA A 24 33.67 -4.55 -13.44
C ALA A 24 34.96 -3.87 -12.97
N SER A 25 36.08 -4.25 -13.59
CA SER A 25 37.38 -3.62 -13.43
C SER A 25 37.53 -2.37 -14.31
N SER A 26 36.70 -2.24 -15.34
CA SER A 26 36.73 -1.19 -16.35
C SER A 26 35.33 -0.63 -16.63
N PRO A 27 35.20 0.66 -17.04
CA PRO A 27 33.98 1.19 -17.65
C PRO A 27 33.60 0.47 -18.95
N ASP A 28 34.62 0.01 -19.69
CA ASP A 28 34.44 -0.80 -20.88
C ASP A 28 34.04 -2.22 -20.45
N ILE A 29 32.80 -2.57 -20.74
CA ILE A 29 32.21 -3.86 -20.40
C ILE A 29 32.94 -5.03 -21.07
N GLU A 30 33.53 -4.80 -22.25
CA GLU A 30 34.22 -5.83 -23.03
C GLU A 30 35.60 -6.19 -22.44
N ALA A 31 36.18 -5.32 -21.61
CA ALA A 31 37.53 -5.51 -21.06
C ALA A 31 37.63 -6.75 -20.14
N ASP A 32 36.57 -7.03 -19.37
CA ASP A 32 36.54 -8.19 -18.46
C ASP A 32 35.92 -9.44 -19.11
N ALA A 33 35.03 -9.21 -20.09
CA ALA A 33 34.16 -10.19 -20.74
C ALA A 33 33.70 -11.31 -19.79
N PRO A 34 33.08 -11.01 -18.62
CA PRO A 34 32.80 -12.00 -17.59
C PRO A 34 31.73 -13.02 -18.01
N TRP A 35 30.96 -12.74 -19.07
CA TRP A 35 30.09 -13.71 -19.72
C TRP A 35 30.85 -14.72 -20.61
N SER A 36 32.18 -14.69 -20.70
CA SER A 36 32.95 -15.75 -21.38
C SER A 36 33.41 -16.86 -20.43
N LYS A 37 33.33 -16.63 -19.12
CA LYS A 37 33.86 -17.50 -18.08
C LYS A 37 32.94 -17.58 -16.87
N LEU A 38 33.22 -18.53 -15.98
CA LEU A 38 32.49 -18.63 -14.71
C LEU A 38 32.96 -17.53 -13.74
N ILE A 39 32.01 -16.79 -13.18
CA ILE A 39 32.25 -15.94 -12.02
C ILE A 39 32.35 -16.87 -10.80
N PRO A 40 33.48 -16.89 -10.07
CA PRO A 40 33.62 -17.74 -8.89
C PRO A 40 32.64 -17.29 -7.80
N PRO A 41 32.13 -18.20 -6.95
CA PRO A 41 31.18 -17.89 -5.89
C PRO A 41 31.84 -17.22 -4.67
N LYS A 42 32.71 -16.22 -4.89
CA LYS A 42 33.39 -15.46 -3.83
C LYS A 42 32.50 -14.36 -3.27
N LEU A 43 31.80 -13.67 -4.16
CA LEU A 43 30.73 -12.74 -3.81
C LEU A 43 29.44 -13.28 -4.36
N GLN A 44 28.38 -13.17 -3.56
CA GLN A 44 27.07 -13.67 -3.89
C GLN A 44 26.03 -12.65 -3.45
N VAL A 45 25.05 -12.38 -4.31
CA VAL A 45 24.02 -11.35 -4.10
C VAL A 45 22.64 -11.98 -4.25
N PRO A 46 21.67 -11.64 -3.39
CA PRO A 46 20.30 -12.08 -3.57
C PRO A 46 19.62 -11.31 -4.71
N VAL A 47 18.74 -12.00 -5.42
CA VAL A 47 17.74 -11.42 -6.33
C VAL A 47 16.37 -11.85 -5.78
N PRO A 48 15.41 -10.92 -5.60
CA PRO A 48 15.47 -9.49 -5.90
C PRO A 48 16.16 -8.65 -4.80
N ALA A 49 17.15 -7.83 -5.17
CA ALA A 49 17.75 -6.82 -4.30
C ALA A 49 18.57 -5.79 -5.08
N SER A 50 18.70 -4.58 -4.54
CA SER A 50 19.80 -3.69 -4.91
C SER A 50 21.09 -4.13 -4.22
N TYR A 51 22.22 -4.14 -4.92
CA TYR A 51 23.45 -4.74 -4.37
C TYR A 51 24.18 -3.85 -3.35
N ASN A 52 23.92 -2.54 -3.37
CA ASN A 52 24.82 -1.53 -2.78
C ASN A 52 25.05 -1.73 -1.28
N ASP A 53 24.02 -2.11 -0.51
CA ASP A 53 24.10 -2.26 0.95
C ASP A 53 24.19 -3.72 1.41
N ILE A 54 24.27 -4.69 0.49
CA ILE A 54 24.30 -6.13 0.81
C ILE A 54 25.63 -6.54 1.47
N PHE A 55 26.74 -5.98 1.00
CA PHE A 55 28.07 -6.53 1.25
C PHE A 55 28.83 -5.86 2.40
N ALA A 56 28.29 -4.78 2.98
CA ALA A 56 29.01 -3.93 3.95
C ALA A 56 30.43 -3.52 3.48
N ASP A 57 30.59 -3.28 2.17
CA ASP A 57 31.85 -2.94 1.52
C ASP A 57 31.69 -1.61 0.77
N GLU A 58 32.47 -0.60 1.15
CA GLU A 58 32.39 0.74 0.58
C GLU A 58 32.76 0.78 -0.91
N LYS A 59 33.66 -0.09 -1.37
CA LYS A 59 34.04 -0.16 -2.79
C LYS A 59 32.87 -0.70 -3.61
N ILE A 60 32.15 -1.71 -3.11
CA ILE A 60 30.95 -2.23 -3.77
C ILE A 60 29.84 -1.18 -3.71
N ARG A 61 29.56 -0.62 -2.54
CA ARG A 61 28.49 0.35 -2.33
C ARG A 61 28.61 1.57 -3.24
N SER A 62 29.83 2.10 -3.36
CA SER A 62 30.14 3.32 -4.12
C SER A 62 30.63 3.06 -5.55
N HIS A 63 30.51 1.82 -6.05
CA HIS A 63 30.89 1.46 -7.42
C HIS A 63 30.11 2.27 -8.46
N VAL A 64 30.78 2.71 -9.52
CA VAL A 64 30.18 3.41 -10.68
C VAL A 64 30.58 2.67 -11.94
N GLY A 65 29.61 2.00 -12.55
CA GLY A 65 29.82 1.18 -13.75
C GLY A 65 29.05 -0.12 -13.74
N TRP A 66 29.53 -1.06 -14.56
CA TRP A 66 28.94 -2.37 -14.70
C TRP A 66 29.19 -3.26 -13.48
N VAL A 67 28.19 -4.05 -13.13
CA VAL A 67 28.27 -5.20 -12.23
C VAL A 67 27.70 -6.42 -12.93
N TYR A 68 28.10 -7.61 -12.49
CA TYR A 68 27.76 -8.86 -13.15
C TYR A 68 27.11 -9.83 -12.18
N TYR A 69 25.91 -10.28 -12.51
CA TYR A 69 25.20 -11.37 -11.86
C TYR A 69 25.34 -12.61 -12.73
N GLN A 70 25.67 -13.75 -12.14
CA GLN A 70 25.78 -15.00 -12.89
C GLN A 70 25.21 -16.20 -12.13
N ARG A 71 24.46 -17.03 -12.85
CA ARG A 71 24.02 -18.34 -12.38
C ARG A 71 23.93 -19.33 -13.52
N GLN A 72 23.73 -20.59 -13.17
CA GLN A 72 23.37 -21.63 -14.11
C GLN A 72 21.85 -21.82 -14.12
N VAL A 73 21.29 -22.01 -15.31
CA VAL A 73 19.85 -22.20 -15.53
C VAL A 73 19.65 -23.44 -16.39
N THR A 74 18.59 -24.20 -16.13
CA THR A 74 18.21 -25.37 -16.93
C THR A 74 16.84 -25.14 -17.54
N VAL A 75 16.72 -25.27 -18.86
CA VAL A 75 15.43 -25.21 -19.53
C VAL A 75 14.69 -26.52 -19.24
N PRO A 76 13.44 -26.50 -18.74
CA PRO A 76 12.66 -27.72 -18.52
C PRO A 76 12.55 -28.58 -19.79
N ARG A 77 12.82 -29.89 -19.67
CA ARG A 77 12.79 -30.83 -20.81
C ARG A 77 11.47 -30.87 -21.57
N ARG A 78 10.36 -30.55 -20.89
CA ARG A 78 9.00 -30.58 -21.46
C ARG A 78 8.67 -29.43 -22.41
N TRP A 79 9.52 -28.41 -22.50
CA TRP A 79 9.25 -27.24 -23.34
C TRP A 79 9.68 -27.47 -24.79
N SER A 80 8.93 -28.29 -25.52
CA SER A 80 9.19 -28.56 -26.95
C SER A 80 9.27 -27.24 -27.75
N PRO A 81 10.36 -26.97 -28.50
CA PRO A 81 10.49 -25.73 -29.28
C PRO A 81 9.57 -25.70 -30.51
N GLU A 82 9.02 -26.85 -30.91
CA GLU A 82 8.02 -26.93 -31.98
C GLU A 82 6.71 -26.26 -31.55
N ASP A 83 6.31 -26.48 -30.29
CA ASP A 83 5.02 -26.03 -29.76
C ASP A 83 5.12 -24.79 -28.86
N GLN A 84 6.30 -24.53 -28.29
CA GLN A 84 6.52 -23.48 -27.31
C GLN A 84 7.63 -22.50 -27.72
N ARG A 85 7.55 -21.31 -27.13
CA ARG A 85 8.61 -20.30 -27.09
C ARG A 85 8.93 -20.05 -25.63
N TYR A 86 10.22 -20.01 -25.31
CA TYR A 86 10.68 -19.69 -23.96
C TYR A 86 11.67 -18.54 -23.96
N PHE A 87 11.56 -17.72 -22.92
CA PHE A 87 12.23 -16.44 -22.81
C PHE A 87 12.60 -16.14 -21.37
N LEU A 88 13.66 -15.36 -21.20
CA LEU A 88 14.01 -14.76 -19.91
C LEU A 88 13.25 -13.45 -19.78
N ARG A 89 12.64 -13.20 -18.62
CA ARG A 89 12.06 -11.91 -18.27
C ARG A 89 12.76 -11.34 -17.05
N PHE A 90 13.04 -10.05 -17.11
CA PHE A 90 13.58 -9.25 -16.02
C PHE A 90 12.54 -8.18 -15.72
N ASP A 91 12.02 -8.15 -14.50
CA ASP A 91 11.00 -7.16 -14.14
C ASP A 91 11.58 -5.74 -13.97
N ALA A 92 12.88 -5.65 -13.66
CA ALA A 92 13.67 -4.43 -13.73
C ALA A 92 15.18 -4.73 -13.64
N ALA A 93 16.00 -3.95 -14.34
CA ALA A 93 17.46 -3.91 -14.15
C ALA A 93 17.91 -2.45 -14.02
N THR A 94 18.16 -2.01 -12.80
CA THR A 94 18.39 -0.60 -12.48
C THR A 94 19.87 -0.25 -12.73
N HIS A 95 20.28 0.49 -13.76
CA HIS A 95 19.48 1.24 -14.75
C HIS A 95 19.55 0.76 -16.20
N ARG A 96 20.64 0.09 -16.59
CA ARG A 96 20.76 -0.55 -17.91
C ARG A 96 21.15 -2.01 -17.76
N GLY A 97 20.37 -2.92 -18.33
CA GLY A 97 20.58 -4.36 -18.25
C GLY A 97 21.02 -4.96 -19.59
N ARG A 98 22.07 -5.78 -19.57
CA ARG A 98 22.49 -6.64 -20.69
C ARG A 98 22.48 -8.10 -20.28
N VAL A 99 21.91 -8.95 -21.13
CA VAL A 99 21.68 -10.37 -20.82
C VAL A 99 22.47 -11.24 -21.78
N TYR A 100 23.26 -12.14 -21.23
CA TYR A 100 24.08 -13.08 -21.97
C TYR A 100 23.68 -14.51 -21.63
N VAL A 101 23.43 -15.29 -22.69
CA VAL A 101 23.19 -16.74 -22.63
C VAL A 101 24.42 -17.41 -23.18
N ASN A 102 25.14 -18.12 -22.30
CA ASN A 102 26.54 -18.46 -22.54
C ASN A 102 27.31 -17.19 -22.91
N GLU A 103 27.85 -17.09 -24.12
CA GLU A 103 28.64 -15.94 -24.59
C GLU A 103 27.83 -14.97 -25.45
N LYS A 104 26.59 -15.32 -25.81
CA LYS A 104 25.77 -14.55 -26.74
C LYS A 104 24.95 -13.50 -25.99
N LEU A 105 25.10 -12.22 -26.36
CA LEU A 105 24.20 -11.15 -25.96
C LEU A 105 22.81 -11.38 -26.57
N VAL A 106 21.77 -11.41 -25.74
CA VAL A 106 20.39 -11.69 -26.16
C VAL A 106 19.40 -10.57 -25.84
N ALA A 107 19.77 -9.61 -24.99
CA ALA A 107 19.02 -8.38 -24.76
C ALA A 107 19.93 -7.27 -24.21
N ASP A 108 19.60 -6.03 -24.56
CA ASP A 108 20.17 -4.78 -24.02
C ASP A 108 18.99 -3.82 -23.81
N HIS A 109 18.73 -3.44 -22.56
CA HIS A 109 17.60 -2.59 -22.19
C HIS A 109 18.08 -1.42 -21.33
N ALA A 110 17.69 -0.21 -21.74
CA ALA A 110 17.87 1.02 -20.98
C ALA A 110 16.51 1.43 -20.41
N GLY A 111 16.43 1.56 -19.08
CA GLY A 111 15.17 1.79 -18.36
C GLY A 111 15.20 1.05 -17.03
N GLY A 112 15.41 1.76 -15.93
CA GLY A 112 15.76 1.10 -14.67
C GLY A 112 14.62 0.43 -13.89
N TYR A 113 13.37 0.57 -14.36
CA TYR A 113 12.17 0.32 -13.55
C TYR A 113 11.04 -0.38 -14.31
N THR A 114 11.31 -0.88 -15.50
CA THR A 114 10.33 -1.47 -16.42
C THR A 114 10.82 -2.81 -16.94
N PRO A 115 9.91 -3.74 -17.28
CA PRO A 115 10.29 -5.09 -17.65
C PRO A 115 10.84 -5.16 -19.08
N PHE A 116 11.76 -6.09 -19.31
CA PHE A 116 12.21 -6.49 -20.65
C PHE A 116 12.44 -7.99 -20.72
N GLN A 117 12.53 -8.53 -21.93
CA GLN A 117 12.66 -9.97 -22.16
C GLN A 117 13.65 -10.32 -23.27
N ALA A 118 14.15 -11.55 -23.23
CA ALA A 118 15.00 -12.14 -24.26
C ALA A 118 14.47 -13.51 -24.66
N ASN A 119 14.12 -13.70 -25.93
CA ASN A 119 13.77 -15.04 -26.46
C ASN A 119 15.04 -15.88 -26.61
N ILE A 120 15.03 -17.08 -26.04
CA ILE A 120 16.19 -17.99 -26.04
C ILE A 120 15.87 -19.34 -26.70
N THR A 121 14.70 -19.48 -27.32
CA THR A 121 14.19 -20.73 -27.91
C THR A 121 15.17 -21.34 -28.91
N ASP A 122 15.74 -20.50 -29.78
CA ASP A 122 16.65 -20.95 -30.85
C ASP A 122 18.12 -21.03 -30.40
N ILE A 123 18.38 -20.86 -29.10
CA ILE A 123 19.73 -20.74 -28.54
C ILE A 123 20.07 -21.94 -27.66
N ILE A 124 19.15 -22.35 -26.78
CA ILE A 124 19.36 -23.41 -25.78
C ILE A 124 18.28 -24.46 -25.96
N LYS A 125 18.63 -25.74 -26.05
CA LYS A 125 17.62 -26.79 -26.22
C LYS A 125 16.95 -27.15 -24.88
N PRO A 126 15.72 -27.69 -24.89
CA PRO A 126 15.09 -28.17 -23.68
C PRO A 126 15.92 -29.25 -22.98
N GLY A 127 16.00 -29.17 -21.65
CA GLY A 127 16.84 -30.05 -20.84
C GLY A 127 18.30 -29.64 -20.75
N GLU A 128 18.77 -28.72 -21.58
CA GLU A 128 20.14 -28.22 -21.49
C GLU A 128 20.28 -27.21 -20.35
N ARG A 129 21.50 -27.16 -19.83
CA ARG A 129 21.94 -26.20 -18.82
C ARG A 129 22.80 -25.15 -19.51
N PHE A 130 22.57 -23.89 -19.18
CA PHE A 130 23.34 -22.77 -19.72
C PHE A 130 23.74 -21.80 -18.62
N ARG A 131 24.79 -21.03 -18.92
CA ARG A 131 25.26 -19.95 -18.06
C ARG A 131 24.48 -18.68 -18.41
N LEU A 132 23.76 -18.15 -17.43
CA LEU A 132 23.09 -16.86 -17.54
C LEU A 132 23.97 -15.81 -16.86
N THR A 133 24.42 -14.81 -17.62
CA THR A 133 25.13 -13.63 -17.08
C THR A 133 24.31 -12.39 -17.37
N VAL A 134 24.10 -11.56 -16.36
CA VAL A 134 23.37 -10.30 -16.48
C VAL A 134 24.31 -9.19 -16.03
N ALA A 135 24.67 -8.31 -16.95
CA ALA A 135 25.43 -7.12 -16.65
C ALA A 135 24.46 -5.96 -16.39
N VAL A 136 24.63 -5.26 -15.27
CA VAL A 136 23.79 -4.11 -14.90
C VAL A 136 24.68 -2.89 -14.68
N SER A 137 24.38 -1.77 -15.33
CA SER A 137 25.07 -0.49 -15.11
C SER A 137 24.23 0.47 -14.28
N ASN A 138 24.87 1.16 -13.34
CA ASN A 138 24.25 2.21 -12.53
C ASN A 138 24.60 3.64 -13.00
N GLU A 139 25.28 3.75 -14.14
CA GLU A 139 25.74 5.01 -14.70
C GLU A 139 24.54 5.84 -15.19
N LEU A 140 24.47 7.08 -14.70
CA LEU A 140 23.52 8.09 -15.17
C LEU A 140 24.26 9.18 -15.93
N SER A 141 23.73 9.54 -17.10
CA SER A 141 24.17 10.64 -17.94
C SER A 141 23.02 11.65 -18.11
N TRP A 142 23.24 12.74 -18.83
CA TRP A 142 22.14 13.67 -19.13
C TRP A 142 21.07 13.05 -20.03
N GLU A 143 21.39 11.95 -20.71
CA GLU A 143 20.50 11.26 -21.64
C GLU A 143 19.73 10.12 -20.96
N THR A 144 20.10 9.74 -19.73
CA THR A 144 19.36 8.72 -18.97
C THR A 144 18.15 9.32 -18.26
N ILE A 145 17.17 8.47 -17.95
CA ILE A 145 16.03 8.80 -17.11
C ILE A 145 16.05 7.85 -15.90
N PRO A 146 16.41 8.34 -14.69
CA PRO A 146 16.72 9.74 -14.33
C PRO A 146 18.07 10.25 -14.87
N PRO A 147 18.26 11.58 -15.04
CA PRO A 147 19.51 12.18 -15.49
C PRO A 147 20.59 12.23 -14.40
N GLY A 148 21.85 12.35 -14.84
CA GLY A 148 23.00 12.54 -13.98
C GLY A 148 24.29 12.84 -14.74
N LYS A 149 25.43 12.81 -14.04
CA LYS A 149 26.76 12.97 -14.64
C LYS A 149 27.82 12.25 -13.83
N ILE A 150 28.73 11.59 -14.53
CA ILE A 150 29.90 10.96 -13.93
C ILE A 150 31.06 11.96 -13.87
N GLN A 151 31.71 12.01 -12.72
CA GLN A 151 32.94 12.76 -12.51
C GLN A 151 34.07 11.80 -12.14
N THR A 152 35.23 11.95 -12.77
CA THR A 152 36.46 11.32 -12.31
C THR A 152 37.16 12.27 -11.33
N LEU A 153 37.35 11.83 -10.09
CA LEU A 153 38.03 12.59 -9.05
C LEU A 153 39.55 12.57 -9.27
N ALA A 154 40.29 13.45 -8.59
CA ALA A 154 41.74 13.57 -8.73
C ALA A 154 42.50 12.26 -8.39
N ASN A 155 41.92 11.40 -7.55
CA ASN A 155 42.47 10.07 -7.21
C ASN A 155 42.07 8.96 -8.20
N GLY A 156 41.44 9.31 -9.33
CA GLY A 156 40.95 8.37 -10.34
C GLY A 156 39.62 7.69 -10.00
N LYS A 157 39.05 7.89 -8.79
CA LYS A 157 37.74 7.32 -8.42
C LYS A 157 36.65 7.97 -9.26
N ARG A 158 35.80 7.14 -9.88
CA ARG A 158 34.57 7.59 -10.55
C ARG A 158 33.50 7.86 -9.49
N LYS A 159 32.81 8.98 -9.62
CA LYS A 159 31.71 9.40 -8.75
C LYS A 159 30.50 9.74 -9.61
N GLN A 160 29.36 9.14 -9.26
CA GLN A 160 28.08 9.46 -9.87
C GLN A 160 27.47 10.69 -9.17
N ASN A 161 27.10 11.71 -9.95
CA ASN A 161 26.33 12.87 -9.49
C ASN A 161 24.94 12.84 -10.16
N TYR A 162 23.92 13.31 -9.45
CA TYR A 162 22.53 13.40 -9.89
C TYR A 162 21.79 14.44 -9.05
N GLN A 163 20.61 14.86 -9.50
CA GLN A 163 19.84 15.96 -8.92
C GLN A 163 18.65 15.49 -8.04
N HIS A 164 18.38 14.18 -7.97
CA HIS A 164 17.32 13.61 -7.13
C HIS A 164 17.82 13.22 -5.73
N ASP A 165 16.90 13.13 -4.76
CA ASP A 165 17.22 12.92 -3.34
C ASP A 165 17.59 11.47 -3.02
N PHE A 166 16.77 10.51 -3.46
CA PHE A 166 16.94 9.10 -3.11
C PHE A 166 18.27 8.52 -3.58
N PHE A 167 18.80 7.54 -2.84
CA PHE A 167 20.06 6.91 -3.20
C PHE A 167 19.95 6.12 -4.51
N ASN A 168 20.96 6.27 -5.37
CA ASN A 168 21.09 5.58 -6.66
C ASN A 168 21.42 4.08 -6.50
N TYR A 169 20.55 3.36 -5.79
CA TYR A 169 20.56 1.91 -5.72
C TYR A 169 20.45 1.31 -7.12
N SER A 170 21.19 0.24 -7.34
CA SER A 170 21.27 -0.45 -8.62
C SER A 170 21.27 -1.97 -8.45
N GLY A 171 20.98 -2.69 -9.54
CA GLY A 171 21.01 -4.14 -9.58
C GLY A 171 19.71 -4.73 -10.10
N LEU A 172 19.54 -6.02 -9.84
CA LEU A 172 18.31 -6.76 -10.11
C LEU A 172 17.37 -6.59 -8.92
N ALA A 173 16.81 -5.39 -8.80
CA ALA A 173 15.92 -4.98 -7.72
C ALA A 173 14.54 -5.66 -7.78
N ARG A 174 14.19 -6.30 -8.91
CA ARG A 174 12.97 -7.09 -9.08
C ARG A 174 13.29 -8.47 -9.62
N SER A 175 12.29 -9.33 -9.59
CA SER A 175 12.42 -10.73 -9.89
C SER A 175 12.84 -11.00 -11.33
N VAL A 176 13.46 -12.16 -11.51
CA VAL A 176 13.88 -12.68 -12.82
C VAL A 176 13.21 -14.02 -13.05
N TYR A 177 12.71 -14.25 -14.25
CA TYR A 177 11.98 -15.47 -14.60
C TYR A 177 12.50 -16.09 -15.89
N LEU A 178 12.42 -17.43 -15.94
CA LEU A 178 12.41 -18.19 -17.16
C LEU A 178 10.96 -18.60 -17.43
N CYS A 179 10.40 -18.15 -18.56
CA CYS A 179 9.01 -18.34 -18.89
C CYS A 179 8.87 -19.16 -20.18
N SER A 180 7.78 -19.91 -20.31
CA SER A 180 7.35 -20.48 -21.58
C SER A 180 5.92 -20.07 -21.91
N LYS A 181 5.65 -19.99 -23.21
CA LYS A 181 4.32 -19.81 -23.77
C LYS A 181 4.20 -20.58 -25.08
N PRO A 182 2.98 -20.88 -25.54
CA PRO A 182 2.77 -21.52 -26.83
C PRO A 182 3.28 -20.67 -28.00
N ALA A 183 3.61 -21.29 -29.14
CA ALA A 183 4.06 -20.59 -30.35
C ALA A 183 3.02 -19.55 -30.83
N VAL A 184 1.74 -19.95 -30.82
CA VAL A 184 0.60 -19.05 -31.00
C VAL A 184 0.14 -18.57 -29.63
N SER A 185 0.42 -17.32 -29.28
CA SER A 185 0.17 -16.83 -27.92
C SER A 185 -0.33 -15.39 -27.88
N ILE A 186 -1.00 -15.04 -26.78
CA ILE A 186 -1.42 -13.68 -26.47
C ILE A 186 -0.19 -12.86 -26.04
N SER A 187 0.06 -11.73 -26.70
CA SER A 187 1.21 -10.84 -26.45
C SER A 187 0.86 -9.61 -25.63
N ASP A 188 -0.34 -9.05 -25.83
CA ASP A 188 -0.84 -7.87 -25.13
C ASP A 188 -2.36 -7.90 -24.99
N ILE A 189 -2.88 -7.28 -23.93
CA ILE A 189 -4.31 -7.05 -23.72
C ILE A 189 -4.47 -5.60 -23.27
N THR A 190 -5.41 -4.89 -23.89
CA THR A 190 -5.85 -3.57 -23.45
C THR A 190 -7.31 -3.64 -23.08
N VAL A 191 -7.65 -3.17 -21.88
CA VAL A 191 -9.03 -3.06 -21.39
C VAL A 191 -9.34 -1.59 -21.10
N VAL A 192 -10.44 -1.10 -21.67
CA VAL A 192 -10.97 0.24 -21.41
C VAL A 192 -12.39 0.09 -20.88
N THR A 193 -12.68 0.74 -19.75
CA THR A 193 -13.97 0.63 -19.07
C THR A 193 -14.70 1.95 -19.07
N ASP A 194 -16.02 1.90 -19.19
CA ASP A 194 -16.91 3.05 -19.04
C ASP A 194 -18.22 2.63 -18.34
N ILE A 195 -19.05 3.61 -18.00
CA ILE A 195 -20.39 3.41 -17.43
C ILE A 195 -21.40 4.06 -18.37
N LEU A 196 -22.31 3.25 -18.93
CA LEU A 196 -23.37 3.75 -19.81
C LEU A 196 -24.40 4.56 -19.04
N GLU A 197 -25.20 5.38 -19.73
CA GLU A 197 -26.31 6.13 -19.13
C GLU A 197 -27.33 5.23 -18.41
N SER A 198 -27.46 3.97 -18.85
CA SER A 198 -28.30 2.96 -18.20
C SER A 198 -27.76 2.47 -16.84
N GLY A 199 -26.54 2.86 -16.47
CA GLY A 199 -25.80 2.35 -15.31
C GLY A 199 -25.08 1.01 -15.56
N ALA A 200 -25.18 0.44 -16.75
CA ALA A 200 -24.45 -0.78 -17.10
C ALA A 200 -22.96 -0.50 -17.32
N GLY A 201 -22.11 -1.47 -16.95
CA GLY A 201 -20.68 -1.40 -17.21
C GLY A 201 -20.39 -1.71 -18.67
N LYS A 202 -19.57 -0.88 -19.32
CA LYS A 202 -19.06 -1.07 -20.67
C LYS A 202 -17.60 -1.47 -20.60
N VAL A 203 -17.24 -2.56 -21.26
CA VAL A 203 -15.88 -3.12 -21.28
C VAL A 203 -15.46 -3.29 -22.73
N GLN A 204 -14.55 -2.44 -23.19
CA GLN A 204 -13.90 -2.58 -24.48
C GLN A 204 -12.58 -3.30 -24.28
N TYR A 205 -12.31 -4.31 -25.11
CA TYR A 205 -11.04 -5.02 -25.08
C TYR A 205 -10.37 -5.06 -26.45
N LYS A 206 -9.04 -5.11 -26.45
CA LYS A 206 -8.19 -5.40 -27.60
C LYS A 206 -7.13 -6.42 -27.18
N VAL A 207 -7.05 -7.54 -27.89
CA VAL A 207 -6.08 -8.61 -27.71
C VAL A 207 -5.10 -8.57 -28.88
N GLU A 208 -3.81 -8.62 -28.58
CA GLU A 208 -2.75 -8.79 -29.56
C GLU A 208 -2.15 -10.20 -29.41
N THR A 209 -1.80 -10.82 -30.53
CA THR A 209 -1.28 -12.19 -30.60
C THR A 209 0.08 -12.23 -31.28
N SER A 210 0.90 -13.24 -30.98
CA SER A 210 2.25 -13.43 -31.52
C SER A 210 2.27 -13.61 -33.05
N GLN A 211 1.15 -14.06 -33.60
CA GLN A 211 0.88 -14.18 -35.02
C GLN A 211 -0.61 -13.97 -35.27
N PRO A 212 -1.06 -13.59 -36.47
CA PRO A 212 -2.47 -13.43 -36.78
C PRO A 212 -3.28 -14.70 -36.52
N VAL A 213 -4.42 -14.57 -35.85
CA VAL A 213 -5.37 -15.63 -35.54
C VAL A 213 -6.75 -15.19 -36.01
N GLY A 214 -7.56 -16.11 -36.55
CA GLY A 214 -8.95 -15.82 -36.92
C GLY A 214 -9.80 -15.46 -35.70
N ASP A 215 -10.72 -14.51 -35.83
CA ASP A 215 -11.53 -14.04 -34.71
C ASP A 215 -12.42 -15.15 -34.11
N ASP A 216 -12.85 -16.11 -34.94
CA ASP A 216 -13.60 -17.30 -34.53
C ASP A 216 -12.82 -18.21 -33.56
N LYS A 217 -11.49 -18.07 -33.51
CA LYS A 217 -10.61 -18.85 -32.65
C LYS A 217 -10.24 -18.16 -31.34
N VAL A 218 -10.62 -16.88 -31.16
CA VAL A 218 -10.35 -16.14 -29.93
C VAL A 218 -11.64 -16.05 -29.14
N LYS A 219 -11.69 -16.75 -28.01
CA LYS A 219 -12.84 -16.72 -27.10
C LYS A 219 -12.53 -15.85 -25.90
N ILE A 220 -13.51 -15.02 -25.53
CA ILE A 220 -13.42 -14.08 -24.42
C ILE A 220 -14.53 -14.39 -23.44
N SER A 221 -14.18 -14.50 -22.16
CA SER A 221 -15.15 -14.58 -21.06
C SER A 221 -14.79 -13.57 -19.99
N VAL A 222 -15.76 -12.81 -19.51
CA VAL A 222 -15.63 -11.97 -18.32
C VAL A 222 -16.26 -12.71 -17.15
N LEU A 223 -15.46 -12.93 -16.11
CA LEU A 223 -15.88 -13.59 -14.87
C LEU A 223 -16.01 -12.55 -13.76
N ASP A 224 -17.02 -12.70 -12.89
CA ASP A 224 -17.13 -11.97 -11.63
C ASP A 224 -16.23 -12.54 -10.52
N GLU A 225 -16.27 -11.97 -9.31
CA GLU A 225 -15.42 -12.41 -8.19
C GLU A 225 -15.78 -13.82 -7.68
N GLU A 226 -17.02 -14.27 -7.92
CA GLU A 226 -17.47 -15.64 -7.65
C GLU A 226 -17.06 -16.63 -8.76
N GLY A 227 -16.48 -16.15 -9.86
CA GLY A 227 -16.04 -16.97 -10.99
C GLY A 227 -17.15 -17.34 -11.98
N LEU A 228 -18.30 -16.67 -11.93
CA LEU A 228 -19.39 -16.85 -12.89
C LEU A 228 -19.16 -15.98 -14.12
N THR A 229 -19.39 -16.55 -15.30
CA THR A 229 -19.30 -15.79 -16.55
C THR A 229 -20.47 -14.83 -16.70
N VAL A 230 -20.19 -13.53 -16.71
CA VAL A 230 -21.19 -12.46 -16.83
C VAL A 230 -21.29 -11.86 -18.23
N ALA A 231 -20.27 -12.04 -19.07
CA ALA A 231 -20.27 -11.63 -20.47
C ALA A 231 -19.31 -12.49 -21.29
N GLN A 232 -19.59 -12.66 -22.59
CA GLN A 232 -18.75 -13.41 -23.52
C GLN A 232 -18.73 -12.74 -24.90
N ALA A 233 -17.61 -12.88 -25.60
CA ALA A 233 -17.47 -12.50 -27.00
C ALA A 233 -16.47 -13.42 -27.70
N ASN A 234 -16.42 -13.32 -29.02
CA ASN A 234 -15.34 -13.85 -29.82
C ASN A 234 -14.60 -12.71 -30.51
N GLY A 235 -13.40 -13.02 -30.99
CA GLY A 235 -12.55 -12.11 -31.73
C GLY A 235 -11.60 -11.31 -30.86
N THR A 236 -10.60 -10.73 -31.53
CA THR A 236 -9.49 -10.00 -30.92
C THR A 236 -9.87 -8.61 -30.42
N LYS A 237 -11.03 -8.08 -30.82
CA LYS A 237 -11.53 -6.77 -30.36
C LYS A 237 -13.04 -6.78 -30.33
N ASN A 238 -13.63 -6.38 -29.21
CA ASN A 238 -15.08 -6.21 -29.10
C ASN A 238 -15.44 -5.27 -27.93
N GLU A 239 -16.73 -4.99 -27.79
CA GLU A 239 -17.33 -4.25 -26.69
C GLU A 239 -18.35 -5.16 -25.99
N LEU A 240 -18.20 -5.30 -24.68
CA LEU A 240 -19.06 -6.08 -23.82
C LEU A 240 -19.86 -5.17 -22.90
N THR A 241 -21.12 -5.52 -22.65
CA THR A 241 -21.96 -4.84 -21.65
C THR A 241 -22.22 -5.78 -20.48
N ILE A 242 -22.01 -5.29 -19.26
CA ILE A 242 -22.27 -6.00 -18.01
C ILE A 242 -23.40 -5.27 -17.30
N ASN A 243 -24.57 -5.90 -17.31
CA ASN A 243 -25.75 -5.36 -16.64
C ASN A 243 -25.57 -5.43 -15.12
N SER A 244 -25.96 -4.38 -14.41
CA SER A 244 -25.78 -4.26 -12.95
C SER A 244 -24.32 -4.46 -12.52
N ALA A 245 -23.38 -3.86 -13.25
CA ALA A 245 -21.95 -3.99 -12.97
C ALA A 245 -21.58 -3.51 -11.55
N HIS A 246 -20.77 -4.29 -10.86
CA HIS A 246 -20.11 -3.88 -9.63
C HIS A 246 -18.90 -3.02 -10.00
N LEU A 247 -18.96 -1.73 -9.67
CA LEU A 247 -17.89 -0.80 -9.97
C LEU A 247 -16.72 -1.00 -9.03
N TRP A 248 -15.50 -0.86 -9.56
CA TRP A 248 -14.34 -0.66 -8.70
C TRP A 248 -14.46 0.71 -8.03
N GLN A 249 -14.40 0.74 -6.70
CA GLN A 249 -14.48 1.97 -5.91
C GLN A 249 -13.25 2.12 -5.02
N PRO A 250 -12.76 3.36 -4.79
CA PRO A 250 -11.80 3.61 -3.73
C PRO A 250 -12.31 3.07 -2.39
N GLY A 251 -11.49 2.27 -1.71
CA GLY A 251 -11.84 1.61 -0.44
C GLY A 251 -12.81 0.42 -0.53
N ALA A 252 -13.38 0.13 -1.70
CA ALA A 252 -14.26 -1.01 -1.95
C ALA A 252 -14.01 -1.54 -3.37
N ALA A 253 -12.86 -2.18 -3.55
CA ALA A 253 -12.49 -2.77 -4.82
C ALA A 253 -13.47 -3.87 -5.24
N TYR A 254 -13.72 -3.93 -6.54
CA TYR A 254 -14.34 -5.07 -7.20
C TYR A 254 -13.58 -5.35 -8.48
N LEU A 255 -13.12 -6.58 -8.68
CA LEU A 255 -12.34 -6.96 -9.85
C LEU A 255 -13.03 -8.08 -10.63
N TYR A 256 -13.30 -7.79 -11.90
CA TYR A 256 -13.63 -8.81 -12.88
C TYR A 256 -12.35 -9.45 -13.41
N GLN A 257 -12.50 -10.64 -13.98
CA GLN A 257 -11.43 -11.34 -14.67
C GLN A 257 -11.78 -11.49 -16.16
N LEU A 258 -10.99 -10.88 -17.03
CA LEU A 258 -11.05 -11.10 -18.47
C LEU A 258 -10.21 -12.34 -18.80
N ARG A 259 -10.86 -13.45 -19.13
CA ARG A 259 -10.21 -14.65 -19.65
C ARG A 259 -10.21 -14.62 -21.17
N VAL A 260 -9.01 -14.71 -21.74
CA VAL A 260 -8.76 -14.81 -23.18
C VAL A 260 -8.28 -16.23 -23.48
N GLU A 261 -8.88 -16.88 -24.47
CA GLU A 261 -8.54 -18.23 -24.92
C GLU A 261 -8.34 -18.24 -26.44
N ILE A 262 -7.22 -18.80 -26.91
CA ILE A 262 -6.96 -19.06 -28.33
C ILE A 262 -7.19 -20.55 -28.59
N LEU A 263 -7.99 -20.88 -29.61
CA LEU A 263 -8.34 -22.25 -30.01
C LEU A 263 -7.69 -22.63 -31.35
N SER A 264 -7.47 -23.93 -31.59
CA SER A 264 -6.82 -24.41 -32.83
C SER A 264 -7.71 -24.32 -34.08
N GLY A 265 -9.04 -24.44 -33.90
CA GLY A 265 -10.04 -24.25 -34.96
C GLY A 265 -10.01 -25.29 -36.09
N SER A 266 -9.46 -26.48 -35.88
CA SER A 266 -9.52 -27.60 -36.85
C SER A 266 -10.04 -28.87 -36.18
N ASN A 267 -11.35 -29.11 -36.30
CA ASN A 267 -12.12 -30.30 -35.87
C ASN A 267 -12.10 -30.69 -34.37
N LYS A 268 -11.20 -30.11 -33.57
CA LYS A 268 -11.18 -30.19 -32.10
C LYS A 268 -10.90 -28.79 -31.59
N ASP A 269 -11.80 -28.21 -30.81
CA ASP A 269 -11.62 -26.90 -30.15
C ASP A 269 -10.59 -27.01 -29.02
N GLU A 270 -9.35 -27.36 -29.38
CA GLU A 270 -8.23 -27.49 -28.45
C GLU A 270 -7.71 -26.11 -28.06
N LEU A 271 -7.55 -25.90 -26.75
CA LEU A 271 -6.98 -24.69 -26.18
C LEU A 271 -5.48 -24.60 -26.51
N LEU A 272 -5.10 -23.62 -27.31
CA LEU A 272 -3.71 -23.33 -27.64
C LEU A 272 -3.05 -22.46 -26.58
N ASP A 273 -3.70 -21.36 -26.18
CA ASP A 273 -3.17 -20.44 -25.17
C ASP A 273 -4.29 -19.80 -24.37
N THR A 274 -4.03 -19.50 -23.10
CA THR A 274 -4.93 -18.71 -22.27
C THR A 274 -4.19 -17.65 -21.48
N TYR A 275 -4.88 -16.54 -21.22
CA TYR A 275 -4.42 -15.51 -20.31
C TYR A 275 -5.61 -14.91 -19.57
N GLU A 276 -5.46 -14.76 -18.27
CA GLU A 276 -6.42 -14.10 -17.39
C GLU A 276 -5.88 -12.75 -16.95
N LEU A 277 -6.68 -11.70 -17.10
CA LEU A 277 -6.35 -10.33 -16.72
C LEU A 277 -7.43 -9.79 -15.77
N PHE A 278 -7.04 -9.37 -14.57
CA PHE A 278 -7.94 -8.67 -13.67
C PHE A 278 -8.15 -7.22 -14.12
N PHE A 279 -9.38 -6.73 -14.02
CA PHE A 279 -9.72 -5.33 -14.30
C PHE A 279 -10.89 -4.87 -13.42
N GLY A 280 -10.96 -3.57 -13.16
CA GLY A 280 -12.06 -2.94 -12.44
C GLY A 280 -12.81 -1.96 -13.33
N ILE A 281 -14.14 -1.99 -13.30
CA ILE A 281 -14.97 -1.05 -14.06
C ILE A 281 -15.05 0.25 -13.28
N ARG A 282 -14.45 1.32 -13.82
CA ARG A 282 -14.54 2.66 -13.23
C ARG A 282 -14.32 3.76 -14.25
N THR A 283 -14.85 4.94 -13.99
CA THR A 283 -14.58 6.15 -14.78
C THR A 283 -13.75 7.15 -13.99
N ILE A 284 -12.91 7.92 -14.70
CA ILE A 284 -12.19 9.06 -14.17
C ILE A 284 -12.53 10.27 -15.02
N SER A 285 -12.75 11.41 -14.39
CA SER A 285 -12.86 12.67 -15.11
C SER A 285 -12.44 13.85 -14.24
N VAL A 286 -11.96 14.90 -14.89
CA VAL A 286 -11.71 16.20 -14.27
C VAL A 286 -12.77 17.17 -14.78
N LYS A 287 -13.49 17.83 -13.88
CA LYS A 287 -14.53 18.82 -14.22
C LYS A 287 -14.38 20.04 -13.34
N GLY A 288 -14.03 21.19 -13.95
CA GLY A 288 -13.73 22.41 -13.20
C GLY A 288 -12.62 22.17 -12.19
N ASN A 289 -12.90 22.40 -10.91
CA ASN A 289 -11.98 22.19 -9.80
C ASN A 289 -12.04 20.79 -9.15
N GLN A 290 -12.79 19.84 -9.73
CA GLN A 290 -13.02 18.53 -9.12
C GLN A 290 -12.30 17.40 -9.85
N PHE A 291 -11.74 16.47 -9.08
CA PHE A 291 -11.35 15.14 -9.55
C PHE A 291 -12.46 14.16 -9.24
N LEU A 292 -12.95 13.42 -10.24
CA LEU A 292 -14.10 12.54 -10.11
C LEU A 292 -13.71 11.09 -10.37
N ILE A 293 -14.09 10.18 -9.47
CA ILE A 293 -14.09 8.73 -9.71
C ILE A 293 -15.55 8.27 -9.70
N ASN A 294 -15.98 7.58 -10.76
CA ASN A 294 -17.37 7.12 -10.92
C ASN A 294 -18.39 8.27 -10.78
N GLY A 295 -18.04 9.45 -11.31
CA GLY A 295 -18.86 10.67 -11.26
C GLY A 295 -18.93 11.35 -9.88
N LYS A 296 -18.23 10.84 -8.86
CA LYS A 296 -18.22 11.40 -7.50
C LYS A 296 -16.90 12.12 -7.21
N PRO A 297 -16.92 13.31 -6.56
CA PRO A 297 -15.71 13.97 -6.09
C PRO A 297 -14.86 13.05 -5.21
N PHE A 298 -13.55 13.04 -5.48
CA PHE A 298 -12.58 12.25 -4.74
C PHE A 298 -11.52 13.17 -4.15
N TYR A 299 -11.23 12.98 -2.86
CA TYR A 299 -10.16 13.68 -2.16
C TYR A 299 -9.01 12.71 -1.85
N PHE A 300 -7.81 12.97 -2.38
CA PHE A 300 -6.64 12.12 -2.17
C PHE A 300 -6.08 12.31 -0.74
N THR A 301 -5.88 11.21 -0.03
CA THR A 301 -5.16 11.18 1.26
C THR A 301 -4.09 10.12 1.21
N GLY A 302 -2.85 10.48 1.54
CA GLY A 302 -1.76 9.53 1.61
C GLY A 302 -0.40 10.16 1.41
N PHE A 303 0.40 9.60 0.50
CA PHE A 303 1.84 9.84 0.48
C PHE A 303 2.45 9.78 -0.92
N GLY A 304 3.52 10.55 -1.13
CA GLY A 304 4.60 10.08 -1.98
C GLY A 304 5.35 8.97 -1.22
N LYS A 305 5.56 7.81 -1.86
CA LYS A 305 6.28 6.68 -1.25
C LYS A 305 7.68 6.52 -1.84
N HIS A 306 8.44 5.54 -1.35
CA HIS A 306 9.58 4.95 -2.05
C HIS A 306 9.58 3.42 -1.92
N GLU A 307 9.99 2.70 -2.99
CA GLU A 307 10.49 1.32 -2.86
C GLU A 307 11.87 1.38 -2.17
N ASP A 308 11.87 1.42 -0.84
CA ASP A 308 13.09 1.49 -0.04
C ASP A 308 12.89 0.78 1.30
N SER A 309 13.84 -0.09 1.64
CA SER A 309 13.88 -0.79 2.92
C SER A 309 15.34 -1.07 3.35
N PRO A 310 15.59 -1.36 4.63
CA PRO A 310 16.92 -1.71 5.11
C PRO A 310 17.54 -2.90 4.35
N ILE A 311 18.85 -2.84 4.13
CA ILE A 311 19.70 -3.88 3.50
C ILE A 311 19.44 -4.10 2.00
N ARG A 312 18.20 -4.41 1.58
CA ARG A 312 17.89 -4.73 0.17
C ARG A 312 17.71 -3.50 -0.73
N GLY A 313 17.73 -2.29 -0.17
CA GLY A 313 17.55 -1.04 -0.91
C GLY A 313 16.20 -1.00 -1.61
N LYS A 314 16.21 -0.89 -2.94
CA LYS A 314 15.01 -0.89 -3.81
C LYS A 314 14.47 -2.29 -4.14
N GLY A 315 15.06 -3.34 -3.57
CA GLY A 315 14.60 -4.71 -3.76
C GLY A 315 13.13 -4.88 -3.40
N PHE A 316 12.31 -5.42 -4.31
CA PHE A 316 10.91 -5.74 -4.01
C PHE A 316 10.81 -6.68 -2.80
N ASP A 317 9.87 -6.39 -1.89
CA ASP A 317 9.62 -7.17 -0.69
C ASP A 317 8.11 -7.26 -0.43
N PRO A 318 7.51 -8.46 -0.57
CA PRO A 318 6.07 -8.62 -0.37
C PRO A 318 5.65 -8.39 1.10
N ALA A 319 6.54 -8.63 2.08
CA ALA A 319 6.22 -8.41 3.49
C ALA A 319 6.14 -6.90 3.80
N TYR A 320 7.10 -6.11 3.31
CA TYR A 320 7.04 -4.65 3.43
C TYR A 320 5.87 -4.07 2.62
N MET A 321 5.61 -4.58 1.40
CA MET A 321 4.47 -4.14 0.60
C MET A 321 3.15 -4.32 1.38
N ILE A 322 2.87 -5.54 1.85
CA ILE A 322 1.64 -5.81 2.60
C ILE A 322 1.57 -4.94 3.87
N HIS A 323 2.66 -4.87 4.63
CA HIS A 323 2.69 -4.06 5.85
C HIS A 323 2.46 -2.57 5.59
N ASP A 324 3.08 -2.01 4.55
CA ASP A 324 2.93 -0.62 4.16
C ASP A 324 1.47 -0.29 3.82
N PHE A 325 0.77 -1.17 3.09
CA PHE A 325 -0.65 -1.00 2.80
C PHE A 325 -1.54 -1.12 4.04
N HIS A 326 -1.20 -2.02 4.97
CA HIS A 326 -1.90 -2.11 6.25
C HIS A 326 -1.72 -0.84 7.08
N LEU A 327 -0.51 -0.24 7.09
CA LEU A 327 -0.25 1.04 7.76
C LEU A 327 -1.05 2.17 7.12
N MET A 328 -1.05 2.28 5.79
CA MET A 328 -1.86 3.25 5.05
C MET A 328 -3.35 3.12 5.41
N ARG A 329 -3.90 1.90 5.37
CA ARG A 329 -5.29 1.65 5.76
C ARG A 329 -5.55 1.97 7.23
N TRP A 330 -4.65 1.60 8.13
CA TRP A 330 -4.77 1.82 9.58
C TRP A 330 -4.87 3.31 9.94
N MET A 331 -4.21 4.18 9.17
CA MET A 331 -4.29 5.63 9.35
C MET A 331 -5.31 6.33 8.44
N GLY A 332 -6.03 5.59 7.59
CA GLY A 332 -7.08 6.16 6.73
C GLY A 332 -6.58 6.79 5.42
N ALA A 333 -5.35 6.48 4.98
CA ALA A 333 -4.91 6.85 3.64
C ALA A 333 -5.68 6.05 2.58
N ASN A 334 -6.07 6.72 1.49
CA ASN A 334 -6.81 6.12 0.36
C ASN A 334 -5.99 6.07 -0.94
N SER A 335 -4.79 6.67 -0.95
CA SER A 335 -3.98 6.79 -2.15
C SER A 335 -2.49 6.90 -1.87
N PHE A 336 -1.66 6.68 -2.90
CA PHE A 336 -0.24 7.03 -2.87
C PHE A 336 0.26 7.38 -4.28
N ARG A 337 1.41 8.04 -4.35
CA ARG A 337 2.15 8.34 -5.56
C ARG A 337 3.41 7.47 -5.64
N THR A 338 3.69 6.88 -6.81
CA THR A 338 4.88 6.05 -7.05
C THR A 338 6.14 6.91 -7.23
N ALA A 339 6.45 7.73 -6.23
CA ALA A 339 7.60 8.62 -6.27
C ALA A 339 8.91 7.79 -6.24
N HIS A 340 9.87 8.00 -7.14
CA HIS A 340 9.85 8.82 -8.35
C HIS A 340 10.14 7.95 -9.57
N TYR A 341 9.44 6.82 -9.66
CA TYR A 341 9.63 5.81 -10.68
C TYR A 341 8.50 4.78 -10.61
N PRO A 342 8.20 4.06 -11.70
CA PRO A 342 7.20 3.00 -11.69
C PRO A 342 7.58 1.94 -10.66
N TYR A 343 6.68 1.57 -9.75
CA TYR A 343 6.93 0.51 -8.76
C TYR A 343 6.77 -0.89 -9.38
N ALA A 344 7.08 -1.94 -8.60
CA ALA A 344 6.86 -3.33 -9.01
C ALA A 344 5.39 -3.56 -9.39
N GLU A 345 5.14 -4.36 -10.42
CA GLU A 345 3.79 -4.65 -10.93
C GLU A 345 2.90 -5.26 -9.83
N GLU A 346 3.47 -6.05 -8.92
CA GLU A 346 2.82 -6.61 -7.74
C GLU A 346 2.20 -5.55 -6.82
N VAL A 347 2.81 -4.36 -6.73
CA VAL A 347 2.30 -3.27 -5.89
C VAL A 347 1.00 -2.71 -6.49
N LEU A 348 0.91 -2.61 -7.82
CA LEU A 348 -0.30 -2.18 -8.50
C LEU A 348 -1.38 -3.25 -8.49
N ASP A 349 -1.00 -4.53 -8.69
CA ASP A 349 -1.89 -5.68 -8.52
C ASP A 349 -2.52 -5.68 -7.09
N TYR A 350 -1.73 -5.32 -6.07
CA TYR A 350 -2.20 -5.22 -4.69
C TYR A 350 -3.07 -3.98 -4.47
N ALA A 351 -2.70 -2.83 -5.04
CA ALA A 351 -3.51 -1.60 -4.98
C ALA A 351 -4.90 -1.79 -5.60
N ASP A 352 -4.99 -2.50 -6.74
CA ASP A 352 -6.24 -2.84 -7.39
C ASP A 352 -7.17 -3.63 -6.47
N ARG A 353 -6.65 -4.72 -5.86
CA ARG A 353 -7.42 -5.60 -4.96
C ARG A 353 -7.85 -4.92 -3.67
N HIS A 354 -7.10 -3.91 -3.23
CA HIS A 354 -7.35 -3.23 -1.96
C HIS A 354 -8.03 -1.86 -2.10
N GLY A 355 -8.39 -1.46 -3.33
CA GLY A 355 -9.11 -0.22 -3.56
C GLY A 355 -8.30 1.02 -3.22
N ILE A 356 -6.97 0.95 -3.34
CA ILE A 356 -6.06 2.07 -3.09
C ILE A 356 -5.79 2.78 -4.41
N VAL A 357 -5.96 4.10 -4.43
CA VAL A 357 -5.76 4.92 -5.63
C VAL A 357 -4.27 5.24 -5.83
N VAL A 358 -3.78 5.16 -7.07
CA VAL A 358 -2.38 5.38 -7.41
C VAL A 358 -2.22 6.52 -8.40
N ILE A 359 -1.35 7.46 -8.06
CA ILE A 359 -0.76 8.42 -9.00
C ILE A 359 0.56 7.80 -9.49
N ASN A 360 0.61 7.42 -10.76
CA ASN A 360 1.69 6.60 -11.29
C ASN A 360 2.68 7.46 -12.10
N GLU A 361 3.96 7.33 -11.81
CA GLU A 361 5.00 8.30 -12.17
C GLU A 361 6.16 7.66 -12.95
N THR A 362 6.66 8.36 -13.97
CA THR A 362 7.88 7.97 -14.69
C THR A 362 9.15 8.20 -13.84
N PRO A 363 10.31 7.62 -14.22
CA PRO A 363 11.57 7.91 -13.53
C PRO A 363 12.17 9.30 -13.78
N ALA A 364 11.44 10.21 -14.45
CA ALA A 364 11.93 11.52 -14.84
C ALA A 364 11.92 12.52 -13.68
N VAL A 365 12.93 12.41 -12.82
CA VAL A 365 13.18 13.31 -11.70
C VAL A 365 14.58 13.90 -11.79
N GLY A 366 14.75 15.16 -11.39
CA GLY A 366 16.04 15.85 -11.47
C GLY A 366 16.33 16.50 -12.83
N ILE A 367 15.32 16.66 -13.69
CA ILE A 367 15.35 17.52 -14.89
C ILE A 367 15.29 18.99 -14.43
N ASN A 368 16.24 19.38 -13.58
CA ASN A 368 16.31 20.68 -12.94
C ASN A 368 17.70 20.86 -12.32
N LEU A 369 18.54 21.67 -12.97
CA LEU A 369 19.88 22.00 -12.46
C LEU A 369 19.83 23.09 -11.39
N GLY A 370 18.69 23.76 -11.26
CA GLY A 370 18.41 24.79 -10.28
C GLY A 370 18.13 24.30 -8.87
N ILE A 371 17.88 23.00 -8.63
CA ILE A 371 17.49 22.48 -7.30
C ILE A 371 18.51 22.84 -6.22
N ILE A 372 19.77 22.42 -6.42
CA ILE A 372 20.84 22.66 -5.44
C ILE A 372 21.22 24.13 -5.42
N ALA A 373 21.36 24.74 -6.61
CA ALA A 373 21.79 26.14 -6.71
C ALA A 373 20.77 27.09 -6.07
N GLY A 374 19.48 26.88 -6.31
CA GLY A 374 18.38 27.67 -5.78
C GLY A 374 18.28 27.60 -4.25
N VAL A 375 18.48 26.43 -3.65
CA VAL A 375 18.54 26.28 -2.17
C VAL A 375 19.69 27.09 -1.56
N PHE A 376 20.81 27.24 -2.26
CA PHE A 376 21.99 27.99 -1.80
C PHE A 376 22.11 29.41 -2.40
N GLY A 377 21.10 29.91 -3.12
CA GLY A 377 21.13 31.23 -3.75
C GLY A 377 22.18 31.40 -4.87
N LEU A 378 22.62 30.31 -5.49
CA LEU A 378 23.56 30.28 -6.59
C LEU A 378 22.83 30.26 -7.95
N LYS A 379 23.48 30.79 -9.00
CA LYS A 379 22.98 30.70 -10.37
C LYS A 379 23.37 29.34 -10.99
N ALA A 380 22.37 28.53 -11.33
CA ALA A 380 22.57 27.28 -12.06
C ALA A 380 22.81 27.50 -13.56
N PRO A 381 23.48 26.55 -14.25
CA PRO A 381 23.42 26.47 -15.70
C PRO A 381 21.97 26.14 -16.17
N PRO A 382 21.58 26.53 -17.40
CA PRO A 382 20.27 26.18 -17.94
C PRO A 382 20.06 24.67 -17.99
N THR A 383 18.88 24.22 -17.61
CA THR A 383 18.51 22.81 -17.58
C THR A 383 18.25 22.27 -18.99
N PHE A 384 17.48 23.02 -19.79
CA PHE A 384 17.12 22.66 -21.17
C PHE A 384 18.15 23.25 -22.14
N ALA A 385 19.29 22.58 -22.24
CA ALA A 385 20.42 23.00 -23.07
C ALA A 385 21.06 21.79 -23.79
N PRO A 386 21.77 22.01 -24.92
CA PRO A 386 22.37 20.91 -25.69
C PRO A 386 23.31 20.00 -24.88
N ASP A 387 24.00 20.53 -23.87
CA ASP A 387 24.95 19.82 -23.00
C ASP A 387 24.36 19.36 -21.64
N ALA A 388 23.05 19.51 -21.49
CA ALA A 388 22.25 19.07 -20.34
C ALA A 388 21.04 18.26 -20.84
N CYS A 389 19.81 18.62 -20.44
CA CYS A 389 18.60 17.92 -20.89
C CYS A 389 18.21 18.41 -22.29
N ASN A 390 18.35 17.53 -23.29
CA ASN A 390 18.17 17.84 -24.71
C ASN A 390 17.19 16.85 -25.39
N GLU A 391 17.14 16.84 -26.72
CA GLU A 391 16.27 15.94 -27.52
C GLU A 391 16.54 14.45 -27.25
N THR A 392 17.79 14.06 -26.95
CA THR A 392 18.12 12.67 -26.59
C THR A 392 17.57 12.31 -25.21
N THR A 393 17.65 13.23 -24.24
CA THR A 393 16.97 13.06 -22.95
C THR A 393 15.46 12.96 -23.14
N GLN A 394 14.87 13.79 -24.01
CA GLN A 394 13.43 13.77 -24.32
C GLN A 394 13.02 12.42 -24.94
N ALA A 395 13.83 11.86 -25.84
CA ALA A 395 13.58 10.54 -26.43
C ALA A 395 13.62 9.40 -25.38
N ALA A 396 14.55 9.47 -24.43
CA ALA A 396 14.58 8.53 -23.31
C ALA A 396 13.35 8.69 -22.39
N HIS A 397 12.85 9.92 -22.23
CA HIS A 397 11.64 10.22 -21.46
C HIS A 397 10.37 9.73 -22.18
N ASP A 398 10.26 9.95 -23.50
CA ASP A 398 9.22 9.36 -24.36
C ASP A 398 9.18 7.83 -24.19
N GLN A 399 10.33 7.17 -24.28
CA GLN A 399 10.42 5.72 -24.11
C GLN A 399 9.97 5.28 -22.71
N ALA A 400 10.35 6.00 -21.66
CA ALA A 400 9.91 5.72 -20.30
C ALA A 400 8.38 5.84 -20.13
N ILE A 401 7.75 6.83 -20.78
CA ILE A 401 6.30 6.99 -20.81
C ILE A 401 5.65 5.81 -21.52
N ARG A 402 6.16 5.44 -22.70
CA ARG A 402 5.62 4.29 -23.47
C ARG A 402 5.67 3.00 -22.67
N GLU A 403 6.78 2.72 -22.00
CA GLU A 403 6.92 1.51 -21.20
C GLU A 403 6.02 1.53 -19.96
N LEU A 404 5.94 2.66 -19.25
CA LEU A 404 5.05 2.81 -18.09
C LEU A 404 3.58 2.60 -18.48
N VAL A 405 3.08 3.33 -19.49
CA VAL A 405 1.68 3.26 -19.90
C VAL A 405 1.36 1.88 -20.47
N ALA A 406 2.23 1.32 -21.32
CA ALA A 406 2.00 -0.01 -21.89
C ALA A 406 1.94 -1.12 -20.82
N ARG A 407 2.72 -0.98 -19.74
CA ARG A 407 2.74 -1.92 -18.61
C ARG A 407 1.48 -1.76 -17.75
N ASP A 408 1.10 -0.53 -17.42
CA ASP A 408 0.18 -0.26 -16.31
C ASP A 408 -1.23 0.18 -16.70
N LYS A 409 -1.52 0.35 -17.99
CA LYS A 409 -2.83 0.82 -18.53
C LYS A 409 -4.06 0.08 -18.00
N ASN A 410 -3.93 -1.18 -17.61
CA ASN A 410 -5.06 -2.02 -17.20
C ASN A 410 -5.38 -1.96 -15.69
N HIS A 411 -4.54 -1.30 -14.88
CA HIS A 411 -4.77 -1.22 -13.44
C HIS A 411 -5.89 -0.20 -13.10
N PRO A 412 -7.04 -0.62 -12.52
CA PRO A 412 -8.06 0.31 -12.06
C PRO A 412 -7.56 1.25 -10.95
N SER A 413 -6.61 0.83 -10.13
CA SER A 413 -6.01 1.66 -9.08
C SER A 413 -5.26 2.86 -9.63
N VAL A 414 -4.61 2.74 -10.79
CA VAL A 414 -3.91 3.87 -11.43
C VAL A 414 -4.95 4.84 -11.95
N VAL A 415 -4.95 6.09 -11.45
CA VAL A 415 -5.95 7.10 -11.84
C VAL A 415 -5.37 8.33 -12.53
N MET A 416 -4.06 8.50 -12.52
CA MET A 416 -3.41 9.68 -13.09
C MET A 416 -1.95 9.38 -13.40
N TRP A 417 -1.46 9.91 -14.53
CA TRP A 417 -0.08 9.78 -14.96
C TRP A 417 0.73 11.02 -14.59
N THR A 418 1.86 10.83 -13.90
CA THR A 418 2.82 11.90 -13.61
C THR A 418 3.99 11.83 -14.59
N VAL A 419 4.11 12.84 -15.44
CA VAL A 419 5.14 12.89 -16.48
C VAL A 419 6.53 13.07 -15.87
N THR A 420 6.68 13.93 -14.88
CA THR A 420 7.97 14.26 -14.26
C THR A 420 7.81 14.85 -12.86
N ASN A 421 8.85 14.72 -12.04
CA ASN A 421 8.95 15.38 -10.73
C ASN A 421 9.93 16.55 -10.75
N GLU A 422 9.45 17.70 -10.28
CA GLU A 422 10.21 18.92 -10.04
C GLU A 422 11.10 19.35 -11.22
N PRO A 423 10.58 19.37 -12.47
CA PRO A 423 11.34 19.89 -13.58
C PRO A 423 11.60 21.39 -13.38
N ALA A 424 12.58 21.94 -14.10
CA ALA A 424 12.80 23.38 -14.17
C ALA A 424 11.72 24.11 -15.01
N SER A 425 10.44 23.95 -14.66
CA SER A 425 9.28 24.36 -15.46
C SER A 425 9.10 25.88 -15.65
N ALA A 426 9.89 26.69 -14.95
CA ALA A 426 9.95 28.13 -15.13
C ALA A 426 11.08 28.58 -16.08
N GLU A 427 11.92 27.67 -16.58
CA GLU A 427 13.00 27.98 -17.51
C GLU A 427 12.52 27.98 -18.97
N PRO A 428 13.08 28.84 -19.85
CA PRO A 428 12.93 28.72 -21.29
C PRO A 428 13.35 27.32 -21.78
N GLY A 429 12.63 26.75 -22.75
CA GLY A 429 12.85 25.37 -23.24
C GLY A 429 12.01 24.31 -22.52
N ALA A 430 11.47 24.62 -21.33
CA ALA A 430 10.67 23.66 -20.56
C ALA A 430 9.39 23.24 -21.30
N ARG A 431 8.74 24.19 -21.99
CA ARG A 431 7.50 23.92 -22.73
C ARG A 431 7.77 23.03 -23.94
N GLU A 432 8.78 23.39 -24.73
CA GLU A 432 9.20 22.64 -25.92
C GLU A 432 9.62 21.21 -25.56
N TYR A 433 10.24 21.04 -24.39
CA TYR A 433 10.59 19.72 -23.87
C TYR A 433 9.37 18.90 -23.41
N LEU A 434 8.41 19.50 -22.68
CA LEU A 434 7.33 18.75 -22.04
C LEU A 434 6.08 18.55 -22.92
N GLU A 435 5.72 19.50 -23.78
CA GLU A 435 4.47 19.45 -24.55
C GLU A 435 4.30 18.19 -25.42
N PRO A 436 5.34 17.70 -26.13
CA PRO A 436 5.25 16.43 -26.86
C PRO A 436 5.01 15.22 -25.95
N LEU A 437 5.61 15.22 -24.75
CA LEU A 437 5.51 14.12 -23.79
C LEU A 437 4.12 14.06 -23.14
N VAL A 438 3.53 15.21 -22.86
CA VAL A 438 2.14 15.29 -22.38
C VAL A 438 1.18 14.81 -23.47
N SER A 439 1.39 15.24 -24.72
CA SER A 439 0.57 14.83 -25.87
C SER A 439 0.65 13.32 -26.10
N LEU A 440 1.85 12.76 -26.06
CA LEU A 440 2.10 11.32 -26.13
C LEU A 440 1.36 10.55 -25.03
N THR A 441 1.43 11.03 -23.79
CA THR A 441 0.78 10.35 -22.65
C THR A 441 -0.73 10.24 -22.88
N ARG A 442 -1.38 11.30 -23.39
CA ARG A 442 -2.81 11.29 -23.74
C ARG A 442 -3.13 10.42 -24.96
N GLU A 443 -2.23 10.36 -25.95
CA GLU A 443 -2.38 9.49 -27.12
C GLU A 443 -2.37 8.01 -26.71
N LEU A 444 -1.44 7.63 -25.82
CA LEU A 444 -1.29 6.26 -25.35
C LEU A 444 -2.43 5.84 -24.41
N ASP A 445 -2.91 6.75 -23.56
CA ASP A 445 -4.02 6.50 -22.65
C ASP A 445 -4.94 7.72 -22.50
N PRO A 446 -6.05 7.79 -23.27
CA PRO A 446 -7.03 8.87 -23.17
C PRO A 446 -7.97 8.74 -21.96
N THR A 447 -7.86 7.67 -21.16
CA THR A 447 -8.82 7.36 -20.09
C THR A 447 -8.45 7.99 -18.74
N ARG A 448 -7.24 8.57 -18.63
CA ARG A 448 -6.70 9.11 -17.38
C ARG A 448 -6.14 10.52 -17.59
N PRO A 449 -6.29 11.42 -16.61
CA PRO A 449 -5.64 12.72 -16.61
C PRO A 449 -4.12 12.61 -16.49
N VAL A 450 -3.44 13.67 -16.91
CA VAL A 450 -1.98 13.82 -16.87
C VAL A 450 -1.60 14.99 -15.97
N CYS A 451 -0.58 14.80 -15.13
CA CYS A 451 0.01 15.83 -14.27
C CYS A 451 1.55 15.79 -14.28
N PHE A 452 2.16 16.73 -13.57
CA PHE A 452 3.58 16.72 -13.17
C PHE A 452 3.68 17.33 -11.77
N ALA A 453 4.66 16.92 -10.96
CA ALA A 453 4.85 17.52 -9.64
C ALA A 453 5.70 18.81 -9.76
N ASN A 454 5.07 19.97 -9.56
CA ASN A 454 5.68 21.29 -9.68
C ASN A 454 6.50 21.65 -8.42
N MET A 455 7.73 22.11 -8.61
CA MET A 455 8.63 22.58 -7.55
C MET A 455 8.25 23.98 -7.03
N GLY A 456 8.44 24.23 -5.73
CA GLY A 456 8.15 25.52 -5.08
C GLY A 456 8.75 26.79 -5.70
N PHE A 457 9.86 26.72 -6.44
CA PHE A 457 10.44 27.88 -7.13
C PHE A 457 9.72 28.27 -8.42
N ALA A 458 9.02 27.33 -9.06
CA ALA A 458 8.18 27.57 -10.23
C ALA A 458 6.77 27.98 -9.76
N THR A 459 6.68 29.19 -9.19
CA THR A 459 5.41 29.75 -8.66
C THR A 459 4.35 29.90 -9.75
N PHE A 460 3.10 30.14 -9.36
CA PHE A 460 1.99 30.36 -10.30
C PHE A 460 2.27 31.52 -11.29
N GLU A 461 3.13 32.47 -10.96
CA GLU A 461 3.54 33.56 -11.85
C GLU A 461 4.60 33.13 -12.88
N LYS A 462 5.51 32.22 -12.49
CA LYS A 462 6.73 31.90 -13.24
C LYS A 462 6.62 30.61 -14.06
N ASP A 463 5.78 29.67 -13.64
CA ASP A 463 5.61 28.40 -14.34
C ASP A 463 5.06 28.59 -15.77
N LEU A 464 5.63 27.85 -16.73
CA LEU A 464 5.35 27.99 -18.16
C LEU A 464 4.58 26.82 -18.78
N VAL A 465 4.25 25.79 -17.98
CA VAL A 465 3.79 24.49 -18.52
C VAL A 465 2.51 23.94 -17.88
N THR A 466 2.07 24.46 -16.73
CA THR A 466 0.91 23.94 -15.99
C THR A 466 -0.41 24.04 -16.78
N ASP A 467 -0.50 24.93 -17.77
CA ASP A 467 -1.65 24.97 -18.69
C ASP A 467 -1.81 23.66 -19.48
N LEU A 468 -0.71 22.96 -19.78
CA LEU A 468 -0.68 21.71 -20.56
C LEU A 468 -1.29 20.51 -19.84
N PHE A 469 -1.40 20.54 -18.51
CA PHE A 469 -1.76 19.39 -17.66
C PHE A 469 -3.20 19.45 -17.15
N ASP A 470 -3.79 18.32 -16.78
CA ASP A 470 -5.20 18.25 -16.39
C ASP A 470 -5.41 18.56 -14.89
N VAL A 471 -4.42 18.23 -14.06
CA VAL A 471 -4.43 18.40 -12.59
C VAL A 471 -3.15 19.11 -12.16
N ILE A 472 -3.27 20.06 -11.24
CA ILE A 472 -2.12 20.77 -10.67
C ILE A 472 -1.58 19.95 -9.50
N CYS A 473 -0.35 19.48 -9.59
CA CYS A 473 0.33 18.77 -8.51
C CYS A 473 1.49 19.63 -7.99
N LEU A 474 1.48 19.97 -6.70
CA LEU A 474 2.45 20.90 -6.11
C LEU A 474 3.30 20.20 -5.04
N ASN A 475 4.59 20.54 -5.02
CA ASN A 475 5.50 20.19 -3.94
C ASN A 475 5.87 21.46 -3.17
N ARG A 476 5.50 21.57 -1.90
CA ARG A 476 5.71 22.77 -1.07
C ARG A 476 6.26 22.42 0.31
N TYR A 477 7.20 23.25 0.75
CA TYR A 477 7.96 23.05 1.98
C TYR A 477 8.10 24.37 2.78
N TYR A 478 7.11 25.26 2.69
CA TYR A 478 6.99 26.44 3.53
C TYR A 478 6.94 26.02 5.00
N GLY A 479 7.74 26.63 5.87
CA GLY A 479 7.97 26.19 7.25
C GLY A 479 9.15 25.22 7.39
N TRP A 480 9.67 24.63 6.30
CA TRP A 480 10.86 23.78 6.35
C TRP A 480 12.05 24.46 5.66
N TYR A 481 12.02 24.57 4.33
CA TYR A 481 13.12 25.15 3.54
C TYR A 481 13.06 26.68 3.44
N SER A 482 11.89 27.26 3.65
CA SER A 482 11.67 28.70 3.79
C SER A 482 10.76 28.95 5.00
N GLN A 483 10.77 30.14 5.58
CA GLN A 483 10.08 30.42 6.85
C GLN A 483 10.42 29.39 7.94
N THR A 484 11.69 28.95 7.98
CA THR A 484 12.11 27.83 8.84
C THR A 484 11.88 28.14 10.31
N GLY A 485 11.04 27.33 10.98
CA GLY A 485 10.69 27.52 12.38
C GLY A 485 9.58 28.56 12.62
N ASP A 486 9.08 29.23 11.57
CA ASP A 486 7.99 30.20 11.64
C ASP A 486 6.77 29.67 10.88
N LEU A 487 5.96 28.87 11.58
CA LEU A 487 4.76 28.27 10.99
C LEU A 487 3.63 29.30 10.73
N GLU A 488 3.65 30.46 11.40
CA GLU A 488 2.65 31.51 11.21
C GLU A 488 2.90 32.26 9.88
N GLU A 489 4.14 32.65 9.60
CA GLU A 489 4.50 33.24 8.30
C GLU A 489 4.33 32.19 7.18
N ALA A 490 4.73 30.94 7.42
CA ALA A 490 4.57 29.86 6.44
C ALA A 490 3.10 29.61 6.05
N GLU A 491 2.17 29.69 7.00
CA GLU A 491 0.73 29.55 6.75
C GLU A 491 0.22 30.62 5.77
N GLN A 492 0.61 31.88 5.99
CA GLN A 492 0.21 33.00 5.12
C GLN A 492 0.77 32.88 3.71
N VAL A 493 2.05 32.47 3.59
CA VAL A 493 2.72 32.30 2.29
C VAL A 493 2.12 31.13 1.53
N LEU A 494 1.85 30.00 2.19
CA LEU A 494 1.22 28.84 1.59
C LEU A 494 -0.19 29.17 1.07
N GLU A 495 -1.00 29.85 1.88
CA GLU A 495 -2.36 30.25 1.48
C GLU A 495 -2.35 31.16 0.25
N LYS A 496 -1.44 32.15 0.23
CA LYS A 496 -1.26 33.04 -0.91
C LYS A 496 -0.84 32.28 -2.17
N ASP A 497 0.11 31.35 -2.07
CA ASP A 497 0.55 30.55 -3.22
C ASP A 497 -0.62 29.74 -3.78
N LEU A 498 -1.33 28.99 -2.93
CA LEU A 498 -2.45 28.14 -3.36
C LEU A 498 -3.62 28.94 -3.96
N LEU A 499 -3.96 30.11 -3.40
CA LEU A 499 -4.96 31.00 -4.00
C LEU A 499 -4.51 31.53 -5.37
N GLY A 500 -3.22 31.85 -5.53
CA GLY A 500 -2.67 32.25 -6.83
C GLY A 500 -2.79 31.17 -7.91
N TRP A 501 -2.56 29.90 -7.56
CA TRP A 501 -2.79 28.77 -8.48
C TRP A 501 -4.28 28.57 -8.79
N GLN A 502 -5.14 28.66 -7.78
CA GLN A 502 -6.59 28.56 -7.93
C GLN A 502 -7.11 29.63 -8.90
N ASP A 503 -6.75 30.89 -8.67
CA ASP A 503 -7.23 32.03 -9.46
C ASP A 503 -6.73 31.99 -10.90
N LYS A 504 -5.49 31.51 -11.12
CA LYS A 504 -4.90 31.46 -12.47
C LYS A 504 -5.48 30.35 -13.34
N TYR A 505 -5.77 29.17 -12.79
CA TYR A 505 -6.08 27.99 -13.59
C TYR A 505 -7.45 27.36 -13.32
N GLY A 506 -8.01 27.49 -12.11
CA GLY A 506 -9.30 26.90 -11.75
C GLY A 506 -9.37 25.37 -11.79
N LYS A 507 -8.23 24.67 -11.90
CA LYS A 507 -8.11 23.19 -11.97
C LYS A 507 -8.07 22.58 -10.56
N PRO A 508 -8.39 21.27 -10.40
CA PRO A 508 -8.11 20.56 -9.15
C PRO A 508 -6.61 20.61 -8.82
N MET A 509 -6.32 20.76 -7.53
CA MET A 509 -4.97 20.83 -6.99
C MET A 509 -4.72 19.70 -5.98
N ILE A 510 -3.57 19.03 -6.09
CA ILE A 510 -3.10 18.04 -5.14
C ILE A 510 -1.75 18.49 -4.62
N MET A 511 -1.58 18.58 -3.30
CA MET A 511 -0.26 18.73 -2.72
C MET A 511 0.43 17.36 -2.78
N THR A 512 1.31 17.14 -3.74
CA THR A 512 1.99 15.86 -3.96
C THR A 512 3.18 15.64 -3.05
N GLU A 513 3.74 16.72 -2.50
CA GLU A 513 4.74 16.68 -1.44
C GLU A 513 4.59 17.85 -0.47
N TYR A 514 4.51 17.53 0.81
CA TYR A 514 4.69 18.45 1.92
C TYR A 514 5.14 17.65 3.14
N GLY A 515 6.18 18.12 3.83
CA GLY A 515 6.67 17.45 5.04
C GLY A 515 7.92 18.12 5.62
N ALA A 516 8.18 17.83 6.89
CA ALA A 516 9.36 18.27 7.62
C ALA A 516 10.16 17.05 8.09
N GLU A 517 11.48 17.20 8.17
CA GLU A 517 12.33 16.14 8.72
C GLU A 517 12.02 15.96 10.22
N ALA A 518 12.03 14.71 10.69
CA ALA A 518 11.90 14.37 12.10
C ALA A 518 12.77 13.16 12.46
N VAL A 519 13.53 13.27 13.54
CA VAL A 519 14.27 12.12 14.11
C VAL A 519 13.40 11.49 15.19
N ALA A 520 13.11 10.20 15.06
CA ALA A 520 12.34 9.47 16.06
C ALA A 520 13.01 9.56 17.44
N GLY A 521 12.25 9.94 18.46
CA GLY A 521 12.69 10.18 19.83
C GLY A 521 13.29 11.58 20.10
N LEU A 522 13.40 12.45 19.09
CA LEU A 522 13.81 13.84 19.30
C LEU A 522 12.58 14.70 19.58
N HIS A 523 12.52 15.25 20.80
CA HIS A 523 11.37 16.01 21.29
C HIS A 523 11.73 17.46 21.61
N ALA A 524 10.79 18.36 21.36
CA ALA A 524 10.89 19.76 21.76
C ALA A 524 9.50 20.34 22.08
N VAL A 525 9.42 21.17 23.13
CA VAL A 525 8.18 21.88 23.47
C VAL A 525 7.94 23.07 22.53
N CYS A 526 9.01 23.77 22.16
CA CYS A 526 8.98 24.86 21.20
C CYS A 526 9.05 24.34 19.76
N ASP A 527 8.81 25.23 18.78
CA ASP A 527 8.84 24.91 17.36
C ASP A 527 10.29 24.73 16.86
N VAL A 528 10.85 23.55 17.13
CA VAL A 528 12.22 23.19 16.78
C VAL A 528 12.20 22.19 15.61
N PRO A 529 12.65 22.59 14.40
CA PRO A 529 12.88 21.68 13.28
C PRO A 529 13.62 20.40 13.69
N TRP A 530 13.31 19.27 13.06
CA TRP A 530 13.77 17.90 13.40
C TRP A 530 13.08 17.21 14.57
N SER A 531 12.31 17.92 15.39
CA SER A 531 11.50 17.28 16.45
C SER A 531 10.23 16.66 15.91
N GLU A 532 9.74 15.61 16.59
CA GLU A 532 8.46 14.98 16.24
C GLU A 532 7.28 15.95 16.38
N GLU A 533 7.29 16.81 17.41
CA GLU A 533 6.25 17.82 17.63
C GLU A 533 6.20 18.83 16.49
N TYR A 534 7.36 19.28 16.00
CA TYR A 534 7.41 20.22 14.88
C TYR A 534 6.85 19.60 13.59
N GLN A 535 7.17 18.34 13.30
CA GLN A 535 6.60 17.63 12.16
C GLN A 535 5.07 17.55 12.25
N GLY A 536 4.53 17.27 13.44
CA GLY A 536 3.08 17.28 13.68
C GLY A 536 2.45 18.66 13.40
N LYS A 537 2.97 19.72 14.04
CA LYS A 537 2.46 21.10 13.89
C LYS A 537 2.56 21.62 12.45
N PHE A 538 3.65 21.29 11.76
CA PHE A 538 3.83 21.58 10.34
C PHE A 538 2.70 20.99 9.50
N LEU A 539 2.38 19.71 9.71
CA LEU A 539 1.30 19.04 8.96
C LEU A 539 -0.06 19.66 9.26
N GLU A 540 -0.35 19.94 10.54
CA GLU A 540 -1.59 20.60 10.95
C GLU A 540 -1.76 21.98 10.30
N MET A 541 -0.68 22.75 10.15
CA MET A 541 -0.70 24.03 9.46
C MET A 541 -1.10 23.89 7.99
N PHE A 542 -0.46 22.97 7.25
CA PHE A 542 -0.81 22.70 5.86
C PHE A 542 -2.27 22.26 5.73
N HIS A 543 -2.73 21.37 6.61
CA HIS A 543 -4.12 20.88 6.63
C HIS A 543 -5.15 21.99 6.82
N ARG A 544 -4.87 22.98 7.67
CA ARG A 544 -5.76 24.14 7.85
C ARG A 544 -5.84 24.97 6.58
N VAL A 545 -4.75 25.18 5.86
CA VAL A 545 -4.76 25.92 4.59
C VAL A 545 -5.51 25.14 3.51
N PHE A 546 -5.26 23.83 3.40
CA PHE A 546 -5.94 22.98 2.43
C PHE A 546 -7.46 23.02 2.59
N ASP A 547 -7.95 23.01 3.83
CA ASP A 547 -9.39 23.08 4.11
C ASP A 547 -10.00 24.48 3.81
N ARG A 548 -9.19 25.54 3.61
CA ARG A 548 -9.63 26.89 3.21
C ARG A 548 -9.63 27.12 1.69
N VAL A 549 -8.82 26.37 0.95
CA VAL A 549 -8.67 26.52 -0.51
C VAL A 549 -9.50 25.45 -1.23
N GLU A 550 -10.60 25.86 -1.86
CA GLU A 550 -11.62 24.96 -2.43
C GLU A 550 -11.05 24.00 -3.49
N ASN A 551 -10.09 24.46 -4.29
CA ASN A 551 -9.50 23.66 -5.36
C ASN A 551 -8.54 22.57 -4.85
N VAL A 552 -8.19 22.53 -3.56
CA VAL A 552 -7.38 21.44 -3.02
C VAL A 552 -8.25 20.19 -2.91
N VAL A 553 -7.96 19.21 -3.75
CA VAL A 553 -8.62 17.90 -3.80
C VAL A 553 -7.71 16.77 -3.34
N GLY A 554 -6.54 17.07 -2.77
CA GLY A 554 -5.64 16.01 -2.34
C GLY A 554 -4.43 16.45 -1.54
N GLU A 555 -3.99 15.56 -0.65
CA GLU A 555 -2.83 15.77 0.22
C GLU A 555 -1.98 14.48 0.33
N HIS A 556 -0.81 14.48 -0.30
CA HIS A 556 0.21 13.45 -0.22
C HIS A 556 1.41 13.96 0.59
N VAL A 557 1.55 13.44 1.81
CA VAL A 557 2.67 13.78 2.69
C VAL A 557 3.96 13.24 2.09
N TRP A 558 5.01 14.07 2.12
CA TRP A 558 6.36 13.63 1.81
C TRP A 558 7.11 13.34 3.12
N ASN A 559 7.36 12.09 3.50
CA ASN A 559 7.11 10.83 2.78
C ASN A 559 6.36 9.84 3.70
N PHE A 560 5.90 8.72 3.15
CA PHE A 560 5.41 7.59 3.94
C PHE A 560 6.45 7.13 4.98
N ALA A 561 7.67 6.81 4.56
CA ALA A 561 8.71 6.31 5.45
C ALA A 561 10.05 6.99 5.15
N ASP A 562 10.92 7.03 6.15
CA ASP A 562 12.32 7.44 5.95
C ASP A 562 12.98 6.54 4.90
N PHE A 563 13.86 7.12 4.08
CA PHE A 563 14.52 6.41 2.98
C PHE A 563 15.96 6.90 2.78
N GLN A 564 16.80 6.09 2.13
CA GLN A 564 18.22 6.42 1.97
C GLN A 564 18.46 7.42 0.84
N THR A 565 19.47 8.28 1.02
CA THR A 565 19.92 9.31 0.08
C THR A 565 21.43 9.19 -0.16
N THR A 566 21.98 10.00 -1.06
CA THR A 566 23.43 10.23 -1.04
C THR A 566 23.85 10.85 0.29
N SER A 567 25.04 10.50 0.77
CA SER A 567 25.64 11.09 1.97
C SER A 567 25.77 12.61 1.81
N SER A 568 25.23 13.35 2.78
CA SER A 568 25.31 14.80 2.88
C SER A 568 25.25 15.21 4.36
N ILE A 569 25.86 16.34 4.72
CA ILE A 569 25.72 16.92 6.07
C ILE A 569 24.29 17.40 6.37
N THR A 570 23.48 17.58 5.33
CA THR A 570 22.06 17.97 5.42
C THR A 570 21.09 16.77 5.36
N ARG A 571 21.63 15.54 5.40
CA ARG A 571 20.87 14.29 5.38
C ARG A 571 21.38 13.38 6.49
N VAL A 572 20.56 13.17 7.52
CA VAL A 572 20.93 12.38 8.71
C VAL A 572 20.71 10.90 8.38
N ASP A 573 21.66 10.26 7.70
CA ASP A 573 21.53 8.89 7.17
C ASP A 573 20.25 8.71 6.34
N GLY A 574 20.15 9.51 5.28
CA GLY A 574 18.98 9.56 4.42
C GLY A 574 18.06 10.75 4.70
N ASN A 575 16.88 10.68 4.09
CA ASN A 575 15.79 11.61 4.28
C ASN A 575 14.89 11.08 5.41
N LYS A 576 14.65 11.93 6.40
CA LYS A 576 13.89 11.67 7.63
C LYS A 576 12.56 12.42 7.67
N LYS A 577 12.03 12.86 6.52
CA LYS A 577 10.67 13.41 6.41
C LYS A 577 9.59 12.33 6.49
N GLY A 578 9.96 11.05 6.53
CA GLY A 578 9.02 9.97 6.74
C GLY A 578 8.17 10.19 7.98
N VAL A 579 6.89 9.85 7.89
CA VAL A 579 6.03 9.74 9.09
C VAL A 579 6.22 8.41 9.79
N PHE A 580 6.73 7.42 9.07
CA PHE A 580 7.31 6.20 9.63
C PHE A 580 8.84 6.24 9.53
N THR A 581 9.52 5.57 10.44
CA THR A 581 10.94 5.25 10.28
C THR A 581 11.15 4.28 9.10
N ARG A 582 12.40 4.11 8.67
CA ARG A 582 12.75 3.23 7.53
C ARG A 582 12.33 1.78 7.75
N ASP A 583 12.29 1.33 9.01
CA ASP A 583 11.79 0.03 9.48
C ASP A 583 10.31 0.05 9.95
N ARG A 584 9.54 1.05 9.50
CA ARG A 584 8.07 1.17 9.63
C ARG A 584 7.55 1.39 11.06
N LYS A 585 8.33 2.05 11.94
CA LYS A 585 7.84 2.52 13.25
C LYS A 585 7.16 3.89 13.12
N PRO A 586 5.97 4.09 13.70
CA PRO A 586 5.25 5.36 13.60
C PRO A 586 5.96 6.45 14.41
N LYS A 587 6.12 7.64 13.83
CA LYS A 587 6.45 8.88 14.56
C LYS A 587 5.17 9.56 15.06
N GLY A 588 5.28 10.60 15.88
CA GLY A 588 4.16 11.35 16.45
C GLY A 588 3.20 11.93 15.42
N SER A 589 3.72 12.34 14.25
CA SER A 589 2.94 12.85 13.11
C SER A 589 1.89 11.87 12.57
N VAL A 590 2.07 10.56 12.78
CA VAL A 590 1.09 9.54 12.41
C VAL A 590 -0.24 9.76 13.12
N GLN A 591 -0.24 10.25 14.36
CA GLN A 591 -1.47 10.50 15.11
C GLN A 591 -2.26 11.67 14.51
N VAL A 592 -1.57 12.71 14.04
CA VAL A 592 -2.17 13.87 13.34
C VAL A 592 -2.89 13.39 12.07
N LEU A 593 -2.18 12.63 11.24
CA LEU A 593 -2.73 12.12 9.98
C LEU A 593 -3.88 11.15 10.20
N LYS A 594 -3.72 10.22 11.15
CA LYS A 594 -4.77 9.25 11.48
C LYS A 594 -6.04 9.93 11.97
N ALA A 595 -5.93 10.91 12.87
CA ALA A 595 -7.09 11.66 13.35
C ALA A 595 -7.79 12.39 12.20
N ARG A 596 -7.04 13.04 11.30
CA ARG A 596 -7.58 13.78 10.17
C ARG A 596 -8.25 12.87 9.13
N TRP A 597 -7.55 11.85 8.65
CA TRP A 597 -8.01 11.05 7.51
C TRP A 597 -9.15 10.12 7.87
N THR A 598 -9.14 9.51 9.06
CA THR A 598 -10.29 8.72 9.53
C THR A 598 -11.53 9.60 9.76
N ALA A 599 -11.36 10.84 10.20
CA ALA A 599 -12.46 11.80 10.30
C ALA A 599 -13.00 12.24 8.92
N LYS A 600 -12.14 12.41 7.90
CA LYS A 600 -12.58 12.68 6.52
C LYS A 600 -13.36 11.48 5.96
N GLN A 601 -12.85 10.27 6.11
CA GLN A 601 -13.56 9.05 5.69
C GLN A 601 -14.93 8.90 6.36
N ALA A 602 -15.05 9.18 7.65
CA ALA A 602 -16.34 9.13 8.35
C ALA A 602 -17.36 10.15 7.81
N LYS A 603 -16.89 11.32 7.35
CA LYS A 603 -17.75 12.33 6.71
C LYS A 603 -18.23 11.91 5.32
N ASP A 604 -17.43 11.14 4.59
CA ASP A 604 -17.79 10.65 3.25
C ASP A 604 -18.82 9.50 3.30
N VAL A 605 -18.93 8.78 4.43
CA VAL A 605 -19.91 7.70 4.66
C VAL A 605 -21.30 8.24 5.07
N LEU A 606 -21.40 9.48 5.57
CA LEU A 606 -22.68 10.09 5.94
C LEU A 606 -23.30 10.81 4.72
N PRO A 607 -24.55 10.51 4.33
CA PRO A 607 -25.21 11.28 3.28
C PRO A 607 -25.36 12.74 3.74
N ARG A 608 -24.78 13.67 2.97
CA ARG A 608 -25.01 15.11 3.13
C ARG A 608 -26.48 15.41 2.81
N HIS A 609 -27.36 15.31 3.79
CA HIS A 609 -28.61 16.04 3.75
C HIS A 609 -28.29 17.53 3.94
N PRO A 610 -28.81 18.44 3.10
CA PRO A 610 -28.66 19.87 3.32
C PRO A 610 -29.29 20.23 4.66
N ALA A 611 -28.53 20.88 5.53
CA ALA A 611 -29.00 21.33 6.82
C ALA A 611 -30.08 22.41 6.64
N SER A 612 -31.34 22.04 6.71
CA SER A 612 -32.38 22.95 7.17
C SER A 612 -32.34 22.96 8.71
N ARG A 613 -31.95 24.11 9.28
CA ARG A 613 -32.06 24.36 10.73
C ARG A 613 -33.53 24.20 11.15
N PRO A 614 -33.85 23.45 12.22
CA PRO A 614 -35.11 23.63 12.92
C PRO A 614 -34.89 24.56 14.10
N THR A 615 -35.66 25.64 14.10
CA THR A 615 -35.96 26.44 15.29
C THR A 615 -36.65 25.58 16.35
N SER A 616 -36.45 25.95 17.61
CA SER A 616 -37.13 25.43 18.79
C SER A 616 -38.65 25.37 18.61
N GLU A 617 -39.26 24.22 18.86
CA GLU A 617 -40.37 24.05 19.81
C GLU A 617 -41.05 22.68 19.69
N THR A 618 -41.45 22.18 20.86
CA THR A 618 -42.54 21.21 21.10
C THR A 618 -42.23 19.71 20.99
N ILE A 619 -42.04 19.14 22.18
CA ILE A 619 -42.29 17.75 22.55
C ILE A 619 -43.73 17.35 22.16
N ARG A 620 -43.91 16.35 21.30
CA ARG A 620 -45.04 15.40 21.41
C ARG A 620 -44.85 14.13 20.57
N THR A 621 -44.96 13.03 21.30
CA THR A 621 -45.13 11.61 20.94
C THR A 621 -45.93 11.37 19.65
N VAL A 622 -45.35 10.63 18.70
CA VAL A 622 -46.11 9.85 17.71
C VAL A 622 -45.44 8.49 17.49
N GLN A 623 -46.17 7.44 17.87
CA GLN A 623 -45.91 6.04 17.54
C GLN A 623 -45.81 5.87 16.01
N MET A 624 -44.69 5.31 15.52
CA MET A 624 -44.64 4.79 14.16
C MET A 624 -44.85 3.27 14.14
N LYS A 625 -45.87 2.89 13.36
CA LYS A 625 -46.27 1.53 13.00
C LYS A 625 -45.14 0.80 12.29
N PHE A 626 -44.91 -0.44 12.71
CA PHE A 626 -44.11 -1.44 12.02
C PHE A 626 -44.63 -1.65 10.59
N ILE A 627 -43.77 -1.39 9.59
CA ILE A 627 -43.88 -2.00 8.26
C ILE A 627 -42.91 -3.18 8.24
N LYS A 628 -43.48 -4.37 8.05
CA LYS A 628 -42.80 -5.64 7.80
C LYS A 628 -41.87 -5.52 6.59
N ILE A 629 -40.58 -5.76 6.80
CA ILE A 629 -39.68 -6.25 5.75
C ILE A 629 -39.37 -7.71 6.11
N MET A 630 -40.01 -8.63 5.39
CA MET A 630 -39.63 -10.04 5.33
C MET A 630 -38.63 -10.22 4.19
N ASN A 631 -37.73 -11.19 4.40
CA ASN A 631 -36.73 -11.76 3.48
C ASN A 631 -35.37 -11.04 3.40
N MET A 632 -34.65 -11.03 4.52
CA MET A 632 -33.19 -11.19 4.47
C MET A 632 -32.85 -12.68 4.49
N ALA A 633 -32.01 -13.10 3.55
CA ALA A 633 -31.47 -14.45 3.49
C ALA A 633 -30.80 -14.82 4.82
N ARG A 634 -31.18 -15.97 5.39
CA ARG A 634 -30.53 -16.52 6.59
C ARG A 634 -29.11 -16.93 6.21
N LEU A 635 -28.12 -16.28 6.82
CA LEU A 635 -26.75 -16.81 6.86
C LEU A 635 -26.81 -18.21 7.52
N PRO A 636 -26.04 -19.20 7.04
CA PRO A 636 -26.01 -20.51 7.66
C PRO A 636 -25.47 -20.39 9.09
N TYR A 637 -26.33 -20.59 10.08
CA TYR A 637 -25.91 -20.66 11.48
C TYR A 637 -25.13 -21.97 11.69
N PRO A 638 -24.02 -21.96 12.44
CA PRO A 638 -23.40 -23.19 12.90
C PRO A 638 -24.43 -24.00 13.71
N ASP A 639 -24.39 -25.33 13.60
CA ASP A 639 -25.32 -26.25 14.29
C ASP A 639 -25.20 -26.12 15.82
N VAL A 640 -25.91 -25.17 16.39
CA VAL A 640 -26.06 -25.00 17.83
C VAL A 640 -27.45 -25.51 18.21
N LYS A 641 -27.51 -26.54 19.06
CA LYS A 641 -28.79 -27.01 19.64
C LYS A 641 -29.39 -25.90 20.50
N GLY A 642 -30.47 -25.28 20.04
CA GLY A 642 -31.21 -24.22 20.74
C GLY A 642 -31.30 -22.92 19.92
N ALA A 643 -32.11 -21.96 20.38
CA ALA A 643 -32.13 -20.63 19.76
C ALA A 643 -30.79 -19.92 20.07
N PRO A 644 -30.03 -19.44 19.07
CA PRO A 644 -28.74 -18.79 19.31
C PRO A 644 -28.95 -17.48 20.06
N LEU A 645 -28.06 -17.21 21.03
CA LEU A 645 -28.02 -15.92 21.73
C LEU A 645 -27.78 -14.78 20.72
N ASN A 646 -28.30 -13.59 21.01
CA ASN A 646 -28.23 -12.38 20.22
C ASN A 646 -26.78 -11.96 20.01
N ILE A 647 -25.90 -12.18 21.00
CA ILE A 647 -24.46 -12.00 20.80
C ILE A 647 -23.90 -12.95 19.74
N SER A 648 -24.36 -14.20 19.66
CA SER A 648 -23.94 -15.13 18.60
C SER A 648 -24.48 -14.72 17.23
N LYS A 649 -25.71 -14.20 17.16
CA LYS A 649 -26.29 -13.63 15.93
C LYS A 649 -25.49 -12.41 15.45
N LEU A 650 -25.09 -11.54 16.37
CA LEU A 650 -24.24 -10.39 16.09
C LEU A 650 -22.88 -10.82 15.54
N LEU A 651 -22.23 -11.78 16.21
CA LEU A 651 -20.92 -12.27 15.79
C LEU A 651 -20.98 -12.96 14.41
N ALA A 652 -22.13 -13.53 14.01
CA ALA A 652 -22.32 -14.15 12.71
C ALA A 652 -22.21 -13.17 11.52
N HIS A 653 -22.23 -11.85 11.75
CA HIS A 653 -21.86 -10.85 10.75
C HIS A 653 -20.37 -10.91 10.34
N SER A 654 -19.54 -11.64 11.09
CA SER A 654 -18.15 -11.95 10.75
C SER A 654 -17.89 -13.46 10.86
N PRO A 655 -18.23 -14.26 9.83
CA PRO A 655 -18.12 -15.72 9.85
C PRO A 655 -16.71 -16.25 10.17
N ALA A 656 -15.67 -15.59 9.64
CA ALA A 656 -14.29 -15.93 9.92
C ALA A 656 -13.94 -15.73 11.40
N THR A 657 -14.45 -14.67 12.02
CA THR A 657 -14.18 -14.37 13.44
C THR A 657 -14.97 -15.29 14.35
N VAL A 658 -16.29 -15.44 14.13
CA VAL A 658 -17.15 -16.26 15.00
C VAL A 658 -16.72 -17.72 15.05
N ASN A 659 -16.18 -18.29 13.95
CA ASN A 659 -15.72 -19.68 13.92
C ASN A 659 -14.50 -19.92 14.81
N HIS A 660 -13.52 -19.02 14.80
CA HIS A 660 -12.35 -19.11 15.68
C HIS A 660 -12.72 -18.79 17.13
N TRP A 661 -13.55 -17.76 17.29
CA TRP A 661 -13.98 -17.28 18.60
C TRP A 661 -14.86 -18.28 19.34
N SER A 662 -15.73 -19.03 18.64
CA SER A 662 -16.54 -20.10 19.23
C SER A 662 -15.68 -21.26 19.74
N LYS A 663 -14.51 -21.52 19.13
CA LYS A 663 -13.56 -22.52 19.62
C LYS A 663 -12.88 -22.06 20.92
N ILE A 664 -12.49 -20.79 20.99
CA ILE A 664 -11.93 -20.17 22.20
C ILE A 664 -12.97 -20.16 23.31
N ALA A 665 -14.21 -19.76 23.00
CA ALA A 665 -15.33 -19.81 23.93
C ALA A 665 -15.53 -21.23 24.46
N GLY A 666 -15.56 -22.24 23.58
CA GLY A 666 -15.65 -23.64 23.98
C GLY A 666 -14.52 -24.10 24.90
N ALA A 667 -13.28 -23.63 24.67
CA ALA A 667 -12.13 -23.94 25.52
C ALA A 667 -12.27 -23.37 26.94
N HIS A 668 -12.92 -22.22 27.11
CA HIS A 668 -13.20 -21.66 28.44
C HIS A 668 -14.29 -22.40 29.25
N PHE A 669 -14.98 -23.36 28.61
CA PHE A 669 -16.06 -24.10 29.25
C PHE A 669 -15.86 -25.63 29.31
N LYS A 670 -14.78 -26.16 28.71
CA LYS A 670 -14.47 -27.60 28.69
C LYS A 670 -13.09 -27.88 29.28
N ASP A 671 -13.00 -28.98 30.05
CA ASP A 671 -11.73 -29.57 30.51
C ASP A 671 -10.78 -28.59 31.23
N LEU A 672 -11.31 -27.70 32.08
CA LEU A 672 -10.55 -26.72 32.86
C LEU A 672 -10.28 -27.19 34.30
N GLU A 673 -9.15 -26.74 34.88
CA GLU A 673 -8.83 -26.95 36.30
C GLU A 673 -9.54 -25.96 37.22
N LEU A 674 -9.75 -24.72 36.75
CA LEU A 674 -10.43 -23.69 37.50
C LEU A 674 -11.91 -24.06 37.70
N SER A 675 -12.31 -24.19 38.96
CA SER A 675 -13.67 -24.60 39.32
C SER A 675 -14.74 -23.71 38.67
N SER A 676 -15.91 -24.29 38.34
CA SER A 676 -17.03 -23.54 37.75
C SER A 676 -17.43 -22.31 38.56
N LYS A 677 -17.46 -22.42 39.90
CA LYS A 677 -17.74 -21.29 40.78
C LYS A 677 -16.69 -20.17 40.63
N ASN A 678 -15.40 -20.53 40.63
CA ASN A 678 -14.33 -19.55 40.47
C ASN A 678 -14.33 -18.90 39.09
N ARG A 679 -14.64 -19.66 38.03
CA ARG A 679 -14.86 -19.10 36.68
C ARG A 679 -15.94 -18.03 36.69
N GLU A 680 -17.09 -18.31 37.29
CA GLU A 680 -18.17 -17.33 37.39
C GLU A 680 -17.78 -16.09 38.21
N LEU A 681 -16.93 -16.21 39.24
CA LEU A 681 -16.39 -15.05 39.96
C LEU A 681 -15.49 -14.16 39.07
N VAL A 682 -14.62 -14.77 38.24
CA VAL A 682 -13.81 -14.03 37.25
C VAL A 682 -14.72 -13.28 36.26
N ILE A 683 -15.74 -13.97 35.75
CA ILE A 683 -16.67 -13.43 34.76
C ILE A 683 -17.49 -12.28 35.35
N LEU A 684 -18.09 -12.48 36.52
CA LEU A 684 -18.89 -11.46 37.21
C LEU A 684 -18.05 -10.22 37.52
N LEU A 685 -16.83 -10.36 38.06
CA LEU A 685 -15.98 -9.20 38.35
C LEU A 685 -15.58 -8.45 37.08
N SER A 686 -15.21 -9.18 36.03
CA SER A 686 -14.86 -8.59 34.73
C SER A 686 -16.03 -7.79 34.15
N THR A 687 -17.21 -8.42 34.06
CA THR A 687 -18.41 -7.81 33.48
C THR A 687 -18.91 -6.60 34.29
N ALA A 688 -18.80 -6.65 35.62
CA ALA A 688 -19.10 -5.54 36.51
C ALA A 688 -18.15 -4.35 36.29
N LYS A 689 -16.84 -4.59 36.22
CA LYS A 689 -15.83 -3.53 35.97
C LYS A 689 -15.98 -2.88 34.59
N PHE A 690 -16.40 -3.65 33.59
CA PHE A 690 -16.66 -3.13 32.24
C PHE A 690 -18.08 -2.65 32.01
N ARG A 691 -18.95 -2.69 33.03
CA ARG A 691 -20.36 -2.26 33.00
C ARG A 691 -21.19 -2.93 31.90
N SER A 692 -20.90 -4.19 31.56
CA SER A 692 -21.70 -4.93 30.58
C SER A 692 -22.96 -5.48 31.21
N THR A 693 -24.09 -4.80 30.97
CA THR A 693 -25.41 -5.24 31.46
C THR A 693 -25.83 -6.58 30.84
N TYR A 694 -25.48 -6.80 29.57
CA TYR A 694 -25.80 -8.05 28.86
C TYR A 694 -25.11 -9.25 29.51
N GLU A 695 -23.78 -9.20 29.65
CA GLU A 695 -23.00 -10.32 30.19
C GLU A 695 -23.30 -10.54 31.67
N TRP A 696 -23.39 -9.46 32.45
CA TRP A 696 -23.77 -9.53 33.86
C TRP A 696 -25.12 -10.23 34.06
N THR A 697 -26.12 -9.92 33.22
CA THR A 697 -27.45 -10.51 33.34
C THR A 697 -27.45 -12.01 33.03
N HIS A 698 -26.73 -12.45 31.99
CA HIS A 698 -26.66 -13.87 31.65
C HIS A 698 -25.86 -14.65 32.71
N HIS A 699 -24.72 -14.12 33.16
CA HIS A 699 -23.86 -14.80 34.14
C HIS A 699 -24.34 -14.70 35.58
N SER A 700 -25.17 -13.72 35.95
CA SER A 700 -25.83 -13.70 37.26
C SER A 700 -26.69 -14.94 37.49
N THR A 701 -27.36 -15.42 36.44
CA THR A 701 -28.18 -16.64 36.52
C THR A 701 -27.33 -17.91 36.55
N VAL A 702 -26.22 -17.95 35.80
CA VAL A 702 -25.30 -19.10 35.76
C VAL A 702 -24.54 -19.21 37.08
N SER A 703 -23.95 -18.13 37.55
CA SER A 703 -23.23 -18.06 38.82
C SER A 703 -24.04 -18.55 40.02
N ALA A 704 -25.35 -18.27 40.06
CA ALA A 704 -26.24 -18.77 41.10
C ALA A 704 -26.32 -20.31 41.12
N LYS A 705 -26.34 -20.95 39.93
CA LYS A 705 -26.35 -22.42 39.81
C LYS A 705 -25.01 -23.02 40.21
N GLU A 706 -23.92 -22.32 39.95
CA GLU A 706 -22.55 -22.73 40.32
C GLU A 706 -22.19 -22.39 41.78
N GLY A 707 -23.13 -21.88 42.57
CA GLY A 707 -22.97 -21.68 44.02
C GLY A 707 -22.45 -20.32 44.46
N VAL A 708 -22.42 -19.30 43.58
CA VAL A 708 -22.19 -17.91 43.97
C VAL A 708 -23.46 -17.37 44.64
N THR A 709 -23.33 -16.84 45.86
CA THR A 709 -24.49 -16.35 46.63
C THR A 709 -24.91 -14.94 46.21
N ASP A 710 -26.13 -14.52 46.58
CA ASP A 710 -26.60 -13.15 46.32
C ASP A 710 -25.71 -12.11 47.02
N ALA A 711 -25.30 -12.37 48.27
CA ALA A 711 -24.40 -11.50 49.01
C ALA A 711 -23.03 -11.37 48.32
N GLN A 712 -22.49 -12.45 47.74
CA GLN A 712 -21.25 -12.39 46.95
C GLN A 712 -21.44 -11.55 45.67
N ARG A 713 -22.56 -11.70 44.95
CA ARG A 713 -22.86 -10.88 43.77
C ARG A 713 -22.99 -9.40 44.11
N GLU A 714 -23.65 -9.06 45.21
CA GLU A 714 -23.79 -7.66 45.66
C GLU A 714 -22.44 -6.99 45.93
N VAL A 715 -21.51 -7.72 46.56
CA VAL A 715 -20.13 -7.23 46.76
C VAL A 715 -19.43 -6.99 45.42
N ILE A 716 -19.60 -7.88 44.45
CA ILE A 716 -19.00 -7.72 43.11
C ILE A 716 -19.59 -6.51 42.36
N VAL A 717 -20.90 -6.25 42.49
CA VAL A 717 -21.52 -5.02 41.93
C VAL A 717 -20.88 -3.77 42.52
N GLN A 718 -20.66 -3.75 43.84
CA GLN A 718 -19.97 -2.63 44.49
C GLN A 718 -18.53 -2.48 43.98
N ALA A 719 -17.80 -3.60 43.83
CA ALA A 719 -16.46 -3.61 43.29
C ALA A 719 -16.39 -3.10 41.83
N GLY A 720 -17.40 -3.38 41.01
CA GLY A 720 -17.50 -2.86 39.64
C GLY A 720 -17.58 -1.33 39.55
N ARG A 721 -17.95 -0.65 40.64
CA ARG A 721 -18.11 0.82 40.70
C ARG A 721 -16.87 1.55 41.20
N GLN A 722 -15.86 0.84 41.71
CA GLN A 722 -14.69 1.41 42.38
C GLN A 722 -13.40 0.76 41.86
N LYS A 723 -12.36 1.55 41.60
CA LYS A 723 -11.02 1.03 41.27
C LYS A 723 -10.33 0.55 42.56
N GLY A 724 -9.64 -0.58 42.53
CA GLY A 724 -8.95 -1.12 43.72
C GLY A 724 -9.87 -1.42 44.92
N TYR A 725 -11.08 -1.93 44.67
CA TYR A 725 -12.04 -2.25 45.73
C TYR A 725 -11.49 -3.31 46.69
N PHE A 726 -10.96 -4.42 46.15
CA PHE A 726 -10.43 -5.52 46.95
C PHE A 726 -9.04 -5.23 47.49
N SER A 727 -8.27 -4.35 46.84
CA SER A 727 -6.96 -3.90 47.34
C SER A 727 -7.05 -2.82 48.42
N ALA A 728 -8.24 -2.26 48.67
CA ALA A 728 -8.45 -1.31 49.76
C ALA A 728 -8.15 -1.93 51.13
N GLN A 729 -7.42 -1.20 51.97
CA GLN A 729 -6.95 -1.68 53.28
C GLN A 729 -8.12 -2.18 54.15
N GLY A 730 -7.98 -3.41 54.69
CA GLY A 730 -8.99 -4.03 55.56
C GLY A 730 -10.20 -4.62 54.83
N LYS A 731 -10.28 -4.49 53.49
CA LYS A 731 -11.47 -4.90 52.75
C LYS A 731 -11.63 -6.40 52.68
N LEU A 732 -10.57 -7.14 52.34
CA LEU A 732 -10.64 -8.60 52.23
C LEU A 732 -10.88 -9.28 53.59
N GLU A 733 -10.40 -8.68 54.67
CA GLU A 733 -10.65 -9.12 56.04
C GLU A 733 -12.14 -8.96 56.39
N SER A 734 -12.76 -7.83 56.02
CA SER A 734 -14.19 -7.59 56.24
C SER A 734 -15.12 -8.57 55.49
N LEU A 735 -14.60 -9.27 54.49
CA LEU A 735 -15.33 -10.22 53.65
C LEU A 735 -15.05 -11.69 54.00
N ALA A 736 -14.45 -11.96 55.17
CA ALA A 736 -14.02 -13.31 55.56
C ALA A 736 -15.12 -14.36 55.72
N GLU A 737 -16.32 -13.94 56.10
CA GLU A 737 -17.47 -14.85 56.18
C GLU A 737 -18.17 -15.06 54.83
N LEU A 738 -17.85 -14.23 53.82
CA LEU A 738 -18.52 -14.22 52.51
C LEU A 738 -17.70 -14.90 51.41
N PHE A 739 -16.37 -14.85 51.47
CA PHE A 739 -15.48 -15.46 50.47
C PHE A 739 -14.40 -16.29 51.16
N THR A 740 -14.12 -17.46 50.60
CA THR A 740 -12.99 -18.30 51.04
C THR A 740 -11.64 -17.62 50.76
N SER A 741 -10.57 -18.07 51.42
CA SER A 741 -9.21 -17.54 51.18
C SER A 741 -8.81 -17.60 49.70
N LYS A 742 -9.14 -18.70 49.01
CA LYS A 742 -8.90 -18.91 47.58
C LYS A 742 -9.71 -17.93 46.71
N GLU A 743 -11.00 -17.71 47.01
CA GLU A 743 -11.86 -16.76 46.27
C GLU A 743 -11.40 -15.31 46.47
N LYS A 744 -10.94 -14.94 47.67
CA LYS A 744 -10.38 -13.60 47.94
C LYS A 744 -9.10 -13.35 47.14
N ALA A 745 -8.21 -14.34 47.08
CA ALA A 745 -7.00 -14.25 46.26
C ALA A 745 -7.34 -14.06 44.77
N LEU A 746 -8.34 -14.80 44.27
CA LEU A 746 -8.85 -14.65 42.90
C LEU A 746 -9.39 -13.24 42.62
N LEU A 747 -10.27 -12.72 43.47
CA LEU A 747 -10.89 -11.40 43.26
C LEU A 747 -9.85 -10.27 43.28
N LEU A 748 -8.89 -10.33 44.20
CA LEU A 748 -7.79 -9.37 44.27
C LEU A 748 -6.88 -9.47 43.04
N PHE A 749 -6.55 -10.69 42.61
CA PHE A 749 -5.70 -10.93 41.45
C PHE A 749 -6.35 -10.44 40.15
N ILE A 750 -7.61 -10.80 39.90
CA ILE A 750 -8.35 -10.36 38.71
C ILE A 750 -8.58 -8.85 38.71
N GLU A 751 -8.85 -8.23 39.86
CA GLU A 751 -8.95 -6.77 39.92
C GLU A 751 -7.63 -6.09 39.52
N ALA A 752 -6.49 -6.60 39.98
CA ALA A 752 -5.18 -6.08 39.58
C ALA A 752 -4.94 -6.24 38.07
N VAL A 753 -5.27 -7.40 37.50
CA VAL A 753 -5.18 -7.66 36.05
C VAL A 753 -6.08 -6.71 35.25
N ILE A 754 -7.25 -6.35 35.77
CA ILE A 754 -8.17 -5.39 35.13
C ILE A 754 -7.64 -3.95 35.24
N ASP A 755 -7.06 -3.58 36.38
CA ASP A 755 -6.70 -2.21 36.72
C ASP A 755 -5.38 -1.73 36.08
N GLY A 756 -4.53 -2.65 35.60
CA GLY A 756 -3.27 -2.33 34.93
C GLY A 756 -2.55 -3.54 34.30
N PRO A 757 -1.54 -3.31 33.45
CA PRO A 757 -0.81 -4.36 32.73
C PRO A 757 0.20 -5.15 33.59
N GLU A 758 0.50 -4.66 34.80
CA GLU A 758 1.49 -5.25 35.70
C GLU A 758 0.81 -5.68 37.01
N VAL A 759 1.09 -6.90 37.45
CA VAL A 759 0.66 -7.43 38.75
C VAL A 759 1.88 -7.48 39.66
N ALA A 760 1.80 -6.87 40.84
CA ALA A 760 2.91 -6.84 41.79
C ALA A 760 3.37 -8.26 42.19
N ASP A 761 4.68 -8.46 42.33
CA ASP A 761 5.30 -9.77 42.63
C ASP A 761 4.74 -10.44 43.89
N GLU A 762 4.38 -9.64 44.90
CA GLU A 762 3.75 -10.12 46.13
C GLU A 762 2.36 -10.73 45.86
N LEU A 763 1.57 -10.07 45.01
CA LEU A 763 0.24 -10.54 44.62
C LEU A 763 0.34 -11.75 43.68
N TRP A 764 1.34 -11.76 42.81
CA TRP A 764 1.67 -12.93 41.99
C TRP A 764 2.00 -14.14 42.86
N THR A 765 2.91 -13.96 43.84
CA THR A 765 3.29 -15.02 44.78
C THR A 765 2.08 -15.54 45.56
N LYS A 766 1.20 -14.64 46.04
CA LYS A 766 -0.05 -15.01 46.73
C LYS A 766 -1.05 -15.74 45.83
N ALA A 767 -1.16 -15.39 44.56
CA ALA A 767 -1.99 -16.14 43.62
C ALA A 767 -1.43 -17.56 43.43
N LYS A 768 -0.10 -17.69 43.31
CA LYS A 768 0.59 -18.97 43.15
C LYS A 768 0.51 -19.91 44.36
N THR A 769 0.22 -19.41 45.57
CA THR A 769 -0.01 -20.27 46.74
C THR A 769 -1.39 -20.94 46.73
N GLU A 770 -2.37 -20.33 46.07
CA GLU A 770 -3.77 -20.80 46.05
C GLU A 770 -4.17 -21.47 44.72
N PHE A 771 -3.42 -21.18 43.64
CA PHE A 771 -3.73 -21.61 42.27
C PHE A 771 -2.53 -22.26 41.57
N SER A 772 -2.81 -23.34 40.83
CA SER A 772 -1.84 -23.95 39.92
C SER A 772 -1.44 -22.97 38.81
N ASP A 773 -0.31 -23.20 38.14
CA ASP A 773 0.10 -22.40 36.97
C ASP A 773 -1.02 -22.37 35.90
N ARG A 774 -1.68 -23.51 35.73
CA ARG A 774 -2.79 -23.67 34.79
C ARG A 774 -4.03 -22.89 35.22
N GLU A 775 -4.44 -22.96 36.49
CA GLU A 775 -5.55 -22.15 36.99
C GLU A 775 -5.29 -20.64 36.80
N VAL A 776 -4.04 -20.18 36.97
CA VAL A 776 -3.67 -18.77 36.73
C VAL A 776 -3.82 -18.38 35.25
N VAL A 777 -3.35 -19.22 34.33
CA VAL A 777 -3.52 -18.98 32.88
C VAL A 777 -5.00 -18.99 32.50
N GLU A 778 -5.78 -19.92 33.04
CA GLU A 778 -7.22 -20.02 32.81
C GLU A 778 -7.96 -18.77 33.32
N MET A 779 -7.58 -18.23 34.48
CA MET A 779 -8.12 -16.98 35.02
C MET A 779 -7.86 -15.77 34.12
N ILE A 780 -6.61 -15.57 33.67
CA ILE A 780 -6.21 -14.41 32.85
C ILE A 780 -6.87 -14.49 31.47
N THR A 781 -6.85 -15.66 30.84
CA THR A 781 -7.42 -15.84 29.50
C THR A 781 -8.95 -15.70 29.53
N LEU A 782 -9.62 -16.22 30.55
CA LEU A 782 -11.07 -16.03 30.76
C LEU A 782 -11.43 -14.55 30.98
N GLN A 783 -10.65 -13.83 31.77
CA GLN A 783 -10.82 -12.38 31.97
C GLN A 783 -10.70 -11.63 30.64
N GLY A 784 -9.67 -11.90 29.83
CA GLY A 784 -9.46 -11.25 28.53
C GLY A 784 -10.57 -11.56 27.52
N PHE A 785 -11.11 -12.78 27.56
CA PHE A 785 -12.28 -13.17 26.78
C PHE A 785 -13.51 -12.34 27.15
N TYR A 786 -13.81 -12.21 28.45
CA TYR A 786 -14.96 -11.43 28.92
C TYR A 786 -14.77 -9.92 28.86
N TYR A 787 -13.53 -9.42 28.86
CA TYR A 787 -13.23 -8.03 28.48
C TYR A 787 -13.75 -7.74 27.07
N THR A 788 -13.39 -8.62 26.12
CA THR A 788 -13.78 -8.47 24.72
C THR A 788 -15.30 -8.58 24.55
N PHE A 789 -15.95 -9.60 25.14
CA PHE A 789 -17.41 -9.76 25.08
C PHE A 789 -18.17 -8.60 25.72
N SER A 790 -17.71 -8.12 26.88
CA SER A 790 -18.31 -6.97 27.56
C SER A 790 -18.27 -5.72 26.69
N ARG A 791 -17.16 -5.49 25.97
CA ARG A 791 -17.04 -4.37 25.02
C ARG A 791 -17.96 -4.54 23.83
N LEU A 792 -18.00 -5.72 23.20
CA LEU A 792 -18.86 -5.97 22.05
C LEU A 792 -20.34 -5.77 22.40
N THR A 793 -20.80 -6.38 23.49
CA THR A 793 -22.20 -6.29 23.91
C THR A 793 -22.62 -4.87 24.28
N THR A 794 -21.73 -4.11 24.93
CA THR A 794 -22.00 -2.74 25.37
C THR A 794 -21.94 -1.75 24.20
N VAL A 795 -20.88 -1.79 23.39
CA VAL A 795 -20.66 -0.84 22.28
C VAL A 795 -21.71 -1.03 21.18
N LEU A 796 -22.07 -2.28 20.89
CA LEU A 796 -23.04 -2.61 19.84
C LEU A 796 -24.47 -2.68 20.37
N ASN A 797 -24.69 -2.31 21.65
CA ASN A 797 -25.99 -2.26 22.31
C ASN A 797 -26.83 -3.54 22.07
N VAL A 798 -26.22 -4.70 22.35
CA VAL A 798 -26.85 -6.00 22.10
C VAL A 798 -28.04 -6.19 23.03
N GLU A 799 -29.21 -6.44 22.45
CA GLU A 799 -30.43 -6.67 23.20
C GLU A 799 -30.36 -7.98 24.00
N LEU A 800 -30.86 -7.93 25.25
CA LEU A 800 -31.03 -9.13 26.08
C LEU A 800 -31.98 -10.13 25.40
N GLU A 801 -31.78 -11.41 25.71
CA GLU A 801 -32.71 -12.43 25.27
C GLU A 801 -34.11 -12.21 25.85
N PRO A 802 -35.18 -12.59 25.14
CA PRO A 802 -36.55 -12.49 25.65
C PRO A 802 -36.76 -13.21 27.00
N PHE A 803 -35.95 -14.23 27.30
CA PHE A 803 -35.98 -14.97 28.56
C PHE A 803 -35.10 -14.37 29.66
N ALA A 804 -34.19 -13.45 29.33
CA ALA A 804 -33.28 -12.84 30.29
C ALA A 804 -33.98 -11.66 30.98
N LYS A 805 -34.09 -11.73 32.31
CA LYS A 805 -34.61 -10.61 33.12
C LYS A 805 -33.47 -9.64 33.42
N PRO A 806 -33.56 -8.35 33.05
CA PRO A 806 -32.50 -7.38 33.31
C PRO A 806 -32.14 -7.35 34.80
N SER A 807 -30.87 -7.58 35.11
CA SER A 807 -30.33 -7.39 36.45
C SER A 807 -29.56 -6.07 36.49
N LYS A 808 -29.80 -5.26 37.52
CA LYS A 808 -29.14 -3.95 37.65
C LYS A 808 -27.66 -4.17 38.00
N LEU A 809 -26.78 -3.64 37.16
CA LEU A 809 -25.34 -3.51 37.37
C LEU A 809 -25.01 -2.09 37.84
#